data_AF-A0A493T3W0-F1
#
_entry.id   AF-A0A493T3W0-F1
#
_cell.length_a   1.000
_cell.length_b   1.000
_cell.length_c   1.000
_cell.angle_alpha   90.00
_cell.angle_beta   90.00
_cell.angle_gamma   90.00
#
_symmetry.space_group_name_H-M   'P 1'
#
loop_
_entity.id
_entity.type
_entity.pdbx_description
1 polymer ?
#
loop_
_entity_poly.entity_id
_entity_poly.type
_entity_poly.pdbx_seq_one_letter_code
_entity_poly.pdbx_strand_id
1 'polypeptide(L)'
;MEAVEEPETLVQCPYDKSHRVRPARLPYHLVKCQKVGGGEDLGGGGQRGAQHPHPHHLHHLHPHPPPLPHPPSPLPHLPSHPSFPHPHRLLPHHPHLRHLHPPPLPHPLPPHPSPLPHLHPHLPLAPSPHPSHLPPPRFLLILLLIFLLILLILLIPFLIPLFLLLLLLILIIIPLLLLILLILLLILIHIFLVLILILPFLILLLPHLHPHPPLPPPPHPHLPRPHFLLIPLFFILLLILIFLFLILFLILFLLLILFLLSLLLLVPFLLLTLLFLLLALLLLLALPPAEQPPGCPPAGHLPLQRPPPGAARRAAGPHRLLPQPLPAGQPALFVFMALSFCRDEVSWLVRHAEHVTKTKNPEDFADSHLAEMLFLMEQLRSLVRGQVGVLQRYHVQYLARFDALVLSEIIQNLSVCPEEESIILSSFVSSLSALSVKGVDDKEQFDFTPLRLDWFRLQAYTSVAKASLPLATNPDVGRAMNLVVFHTKLLDSLEELLAEASDLSELCFYPRVVEKFFAATMEEPSMLRFSIAFPLLCSHFSRCVHPMCPEEHPQLQAVALGLCNKFLEEMARQASSCIMDACAEHHNLSEQLLPKHCASTVSKARNKKTLKHPAKKGEPERDKPGAESQRKDRTLTTNMDKLHLTLAELSLSLNHVPNFTVFEHTVTPAEYLSSQLETRFTKAIVAMAGYSQATQEVARPSEVLVGLGAYVTFLQSLGHLLGLDTGRIIRGVLLQQTQPRDAAGEQTLTTIYTNWYLEALLRQASMGAIVLAPALQAFTTVPREGEPSFSAAEFSDVSEMRALAELIGPYGMKFLSDNLMWHVSSQVAELKKLVNENMDTLVQLRSSSCKPEQMAALLPRLTSADNVLKRMTIIGEILSFRAMAQQGLREVTLSIFELASAAGIPCEIDPALVNVLASSKTDGSSPEEDYKVACLLLVFVAVSLPLLASDPASIYNTETDGYNNNIHCLAKAIIHVSAALFTVHNKNIETHLKEFLLLASVSLLQLGQETDKLRARNRDSICLLMQLVSAGGGLLGWGPRTHSPPPRIGIQGAERPGCKAI
;
A
#
# COMPACT_ATOMS: atom_id res chain seq x y z
N MET A 1 29.97 1.02 -13.66
CA MET A 1 31.00 0.05 -14.06
C MET A 1 30.41 -1.33 -13.83
N GLU A 2 30.30 -2.22 -14.81
CA GLU A 2 30.64 -2.12 -16.24
C GLU A 2 29.45 -2.59 -17.08
N ALA A 3 29.33 -2.15 -18.33
CA ALA A 3 28.30 -2.64 -19.24
C ALA A 3 28.93 -3.71 -20.14
N VAL A 4 28.47 -4.96 -20.01
CA VAL A 4 28.91 -6.07 -20.85
C VAL A 4 28.08 -6.06 -22.14
N GLU A 5 28.73 -5.97 -23.29
CA GLU A 5 28.08 -6.07 -24.60
C GLU A 5 27.68 -7.53 -24.90
N GLU A 6 26.43 -7.77 -25.32
CA GLU A 6 25.98 -9.10 -25.76
C GLU A 6 26.51 -9.44 -27.17
N PRO A 7 26.97 -10.67 -27.43
CA PRO A 7 27.38 -11.08 -28.77
C PRO A 7 26.16 -11.30 -29.69
N GLU A 8 26.16 -10.66 -30.87
CA GLU A 8 25.08 -10.74 -31.88
C GLU A 8 24.86 -12.14 -32.50
N THR A 9 25.68 -13.14 -32.16
CA THR A 9 25.67 -14.48 -32.77
C THR A 9 24.38 -15.26 -32.49
N LEU A 10 23.67 -15.64 -33.55
CA LEU A 10 22.45 -16.47 -33.46
C LEU A 10 22.76 -17.92 -33.08
N VAL A 11 22.05 -18.44 -32.08
CA VAL A 11 22.14 -19.82 -31.59
C VAL A 11 21.07 -20.69 -32.28
N GLN A 12 21.39 -21.94 -32.56
CA GLN A 12 20.50 -22.89 -33.23
C GLN A 12 19.53 -23.54 -32.24
N CYS A 13 18.26 -23.72 -32.63
CA CYS A 13 17.26 -24.35 -31.77
C CYS A 13 17.48 -25.88 -31.67
N PRO A 14 17.39 -26.49 -30.47
CA PRO A 14 17.51 -27.94 -30.29
C PRO A 14 16.29 -28.73 -30.82
N TYR A 15 15.10 -28.12 -30.89
CA TYR A 15 13.89 -28.79 -31.39
C TYR A 15 13.75 -28.76 -32.91
N ASP A 16 14.32 -27.75 -33.57
CA ASP A 16 14.32 -27.64 -35.04
C ASP A 16 15.61 -26.95 -35.49
N LYS A 17 16.43 -27.70 -36.24
CA LYS A 17 17.75 -27.26 -36.70
C LYS A 17 17.67 -26.16 -37.77
N SER A 18 16.51 -25.87 -38.35
CA SER A 18 16.32 -24.74 -39.27
C SER A 18 16.27 -23.39 -38.54
N HIS A 19 15.82 -23.37 -37.28
CA HIS A 19 15.67 -22.14 -36.51
C HIS A 19 16.99 -21.67 -35.90
N ARG A 20 17.34 -20.39 -36.15
CA ARG A 20 18.45 -19.66 -35.52
C ARG A 20 17.93 -18.39 -34.83
N VAL A 21 18.25 -18.22 -33.56
CA VAL A 21 17.60 -17.25 -32.65
C VAL A 21 18.65 -16.56 -31.78
N ARG A 22 18.49 -15.27 -31.47
CA ARG A 22 19.38 -14.56 -30.52
C ARG A 22 19.27 -15.18 -29.10
N PRO A 23 20.37 -15.30 -28.34
CA PRO A 23 20.37 -15.93 -27.01
C PRO A 23 19.22 -15.48 -26.09
N ALA A 24 19.05 -14.16 -25.90
CA ALA A 24 18.01 -13.57 -25.07
C ALA A 24 16.55 -13.91 -25.49
N ARG A 25 16.33 -14.38 -26.73
CA ARG A 25 15.00 -14.84 -27.21
C ARG A 25 14.87 -16.36 -27.29
N LEU A 26 15.94 -17.11 -27.03
CA LEU A 26 15.92 -18.56 -27.07
C LEU A 26 14.92 -19.18 -26.08
N PRO A 27 14.79 -18.76 -24.80
CA PRO A 27 13.83 -19.35 -23.86
C PRO A 27 12.37 -19.24 -24.35
N TYR A 28 11.97 -18.06 -24.83
CA TYR A 28 10.63 -17.83 -25.38
C TYR A 28 10.39 -18.61 -26.68
N HIS A 29 11.42 -18.77 -27.52
CA HIS A 29 11.34 -19.61 -28.71
C HIS A 29 11.19 -21.09 -28.36
N LEU A 30 11.96 -21.62 -27.40
CA LEU A 30 11.88 -23.02 -26.94
C LEU A 30 10.45 -23.35 -26.47
N VAL A 31 9.86 -22.55 -25.58
CA VAL A 31 8.51 -22.75 -25.06
C VAL A 31 7.44 -22.73 -26.17
N LYS A 32 7.66 -22.00 -27.27
CA LYS A 32 6.77 -21.99 -28.43
C LYS A 32 7.03 -23.17 -29.38
N CYS A 33 8.29 -23.51 -29.64
CA CYS A 33 8.68 -24.58 -30.56
C CYS A 33 8.33 -25.97 -30.00
N GLN A 34 8.52 -26.18 -28.68
CA GLN A 34 8.14 -27.40 -27.98
C GLN A 34 6.63 -27.68 -28.03
N LYS A 35 5.79 -26.63 -28.11
CA LYS A 35 4.33 -26.75 -28.29
C LYS A 35 3.90 -27.05 -29.74
N VAL A 36 4.82 -26.99 -30.70
CA VAL A 36 4.56 -27.28 -32.13
C VAL A 36 5.15 -28.64 -32.53
N GLY A 37 6.32 -29.01 -32.02
CA GLY A 37 6.93 -30.34 -32.22
C GLY A 37 6.32 -31.47 -31.37
N GLY A 38 5.17 -31.23 -30.73
CA GLY A 38 4.50 -32.16 -29.83
C GLY A 38 3.48 -33.08 -30.51
N GLY A 39 3.77 -33.57 -31.72
CA GLY A 39 2.85 -34.42 -32.48
C GLY A 39 3.54 -35.19 -33.62
N GLU A 40 3.27 -36.49 -33.65
CA GLU A 40 3.61 -37.46 -34.72
C GLU A 40 5.09 -37.69 -35.06
N ASP A 41 5.63 -38.84 -34.64
CA ASP A 41 6.55 -39.61 -35.50
C ASP A 41 6.54 -41.13 -35.17
N LEU A 42 5.47 -41.83 -35.59
CA LEU A 42 5.40 -43.30 -35.65
C LEU A 42 4.63 -43.81 -36.88
N GLY A 43 5.24 -43.64 -38.05
CA GLY A 43 5.26 -44.68 -39.09
C GLY A 43 3.96 -45.16 -39.75
N GLY A 44 3.46 -44.37 -40.71
CA GLY A 44 3.16 -44.89 -42.06
C GLY A 44 1.74 -45.41 -42.38
N GLY A 45 1.32 -45.18 -43.64
CA GLY A 45 0.29 -46.01 -44.31
C GLY A 45 -1.00 -45.32 -44.79
N GLY A 46 -0.93 -44.65 -45.94
CA GLY A 46 -1.91 -44.77 -47.04
C GLY A 46 -3.43 -44.61 -46.82
N GLN A 47 -3.94 -43.48 -47.32
CA GLN A 47 -5.19 -43.35 -48.13
C GLN A 47 -6.61 -43.54 -47.51
N ARG A 48 -7.46 -42.53 -47.80
CA ARG A 48 -8.95 -42.52 -47.88
C ARG A 48 -9.75 -42.59 -46.57
N GLY A 49 -10.90 -41.92 -46.53
CA GLY A 49 -11.97 -42.26 -45.58
C GLY A 49 -12.90 -41.12 -45.17
N ALA A 50 -13.89 -40.81 -46.00
CA ALA A 50 -14.91 -39.78 -45.82
C ALA A 50 -15.82 -39.91 -44.55
N GLN A 51 -16.65 -38.87 -44.37
CA GLN A 51 -17.97 -38.83 -43.70
C GLN A 51 -18.10 -38.49 -42.20
N HIS A 52 -18.81 -37.36 -41.99
CA HIS A 52 -19.69 -36.98 -40.86
C HIS A 52 -20.65 -38.12 -40.42
N PRO A 53 -21.24 -38.09 -39.18
CA PRO A 53 -21.92 -36.91 -38.62
C PRO A 53 -21.88 -36.65 -37.09
N HIS A 54 -22.43 -35.47 -36.75
CA HIS A 54 -22.94 -35.03 -35.43
C HIS A 54 -24.27 -35.77 -35.06
N PRO A 55 -24.94 -35.55 -33.88
CA PRO A 55 -24.74 -34.50 -32.84
C PRO A 55 -24.81 -34.95 -31.36
N HIS A 56 -24.40 -34.05 -30.44
CA HIS A 56 -25.19 -33.51 -29.29
C HIS A 56 -24.37 -33.12 -28.04
N HIS A 57 -24.87 -32.04 -27.41
CA HIS A 57 -24.54 -31.35 -26.15
C HIS A 57 -23.64 -32.03 -25.09
N LEU A 58 -22.71 -31.24 -24.53
CA LEU A 58 -22.86 -30.64 -23.18
C LEU A 58 -21.90 -29.47 -22.95
N HIS A 59 -22.27 -28.54 -22.07
CA HIS A 59 -21.42 -27.39 -21.68
C HIS A 59 -20.40 -27.79 -20.60
N HIS A 60 -19.18 -27.27 -20.69
CA HIS A 60 -18.39 -26.92 -19.52
C HIS A 60 -17.59 -25.63 -19.76
N LEU A 61 -17.64 -24.72 -18.79
CA LEU A 61 -16.87 -23.47 -18.76
C LEU A 61 -15.66 -23.66 -17.83
N HIS A 62 -14.47 -23.29 -18.31
CA HIS A 62 -13.28 -23.06 -17.47
C HIS A 62 -12.81 -21.61 -17.69
N PRO A 63 -12.62 -20.81 -16.63
CA PRO A 63 -12.08 -19.45 -16.76
C PRO A 63 -10.55 -19.49 -16.94
N HIS A 64 -10.04 -18.59 -17.78
CA HIS A 64 -8.60 -18.34 -17.92
C HIS A 64 -8.07 -17.41 -16.81
N PRO A 65 -6.80 -17.55 -16.37
CA PRO A 65 -6.12 -16.54 -15.58
C PRO A 65 -5.73 -15.32 -16.44
N PRO A 66 -5.67 -14.09 -15.88
CA PRO A 66 -5.18 -12.91 -16.58
C PRO A 66 -3.65 -12.88 -16.70
N PRO A 67 -3.08 -12.17 -17.70
CA PRO A 67 -1.63 -12.01 -17.85
C PRO A 67 -1.05 -10.94 -16.93
N LEU A 68 0.20 -11.15 -16.49
CA LEU A 68 1.02 -10.15 -15.77
C LEU A 68 1.80 -9.24 -16.76
N PRO A 69 2.09 -7.99 -16.39
CA PRO A 69 2.78 -7.03 -17.28
C PRO A 69 4.32 -7.19 -17.29
N HIS A 70 4.96 -6.73 -18.37
CA HIS A 70 6.42 -6.64 -18.53
C HIS A 70 6.99 -5.30 -18.02
N PRO A 71 8.28 -5.24 -17.63
CA PRO A 71 8.93 -4.02 -17.17
C PRO A 71 9.28 -3.04 -18.32
N PRO A 72 9.28 -1.71 -18.08
CA PRO A 72 9.66 -0.70 -19.06
C PRO A 72 11.17 -0.40 -19.08
N SER A 73 11.66 0.09 -20.22
CA SER A 73 13.01 0.66 -20.43
C SER A 73 12.90 2.13 -20.90
N PRO A 74 14.00 2.91 -21.00
CA PRO A 74 13.96 4.35 -20.68
C PRO A 74 13.43 5.32 -21.76
N LEU A 75 13.21 6.56 -21.29
CA LEU A 75 12.62 7.74 -21.96
C LEU A 75 13.37 8.24 -23.21
N PRO A 76 12.71 9.09 -24.03
CA PRO A 76 13.04 10.53 -23.95
C PRO A 76 11.84 11.51 -23.94
N HIS A 77 11.93 12.46 -23.01
CA HIS A 77 11.49 13.88 -23.05
C HIS A 77 10.03 14.36 -23.33
N LEU A 78 9.54 15.11 -22.33
CA LEU A 78 8.64 16.29 -22.39
C LEU A 78 7.11 16.04 -22.59
N PRO A 79 6.25 16.98 -22.14
CA PRO A 79 5.17 16.60 -21.22
C PRO A 79 3.74 16.79 -21.74
N SER A 80 2.80 16.06 -21.16
CA SER A 80 1.36 16.26 -21.32
C SER A 80 0.60 16.00 -20.01
N HIS A 81 -0.54 16.69 -19.83
CA HIS A 81 -1.30 16.72 -18.57
C HIS A 81 -1.99 15.37 -18.25
N PRO A 82 -2.09 14.97 -16.97
CA PRO A 82 -2.92 13.84 -16.57
C PRO A 82 -4.41 14.22 -16.61
N SER A 83 -5.21 13.40 -17.29
CA SER A 83 -6.67 13.47 -17.26
C SER A 83 -7.25 12.42 -16.31
N PHE A 84 -8.13 12.83 -15.39
CA PHE A 84 -8.93 11.94 -14.55
C PHE A 84 -10.43 12.24 -14.74
N PRO A 85 -11.32 11.24 -14.53
CA PRO A 85 -12.72 11.32 -14.94
C PRO A 85 -13.60 12.05 -13.92
N HIS A 86 -14.68 12.68 -14.40
CA HIS A 86 -15.68 13.33 -13.55
C HIS A 86 -16.60 12.31 -12.85
N PRO A 87 -16.86 12.46 -11.53
CA PRO A 87 -17.99 11.80 -10.87
C PRO A 87 -19.30 12.55 -11.17
N HIS A 88 -20.38 11.81 -11.45
CA HIS A 88 -21.70 12.40 -11.59
C HIS A 88 -22.31 12.81 -10.24
N ARG A 89 -22.98 13.97 -10.22
CA ARG A 89 -23.88 14.39 -9.14
C ARG A 89 -25.08 13.44 -9.02
N LEU A 90 -25.67 13.38 -7.82
CA LEU A 90 -27.14 13.45 -7.67
C LEU A 90 -27.48 13.95 -6.25
N LEU A 91 -28.42 14.90 -6.15
CA LEU A 91 -29.08 15.25 -4.89
C LEU A 91 -30.42 14.49 -4.80
N PRO A 92 -30.87 14.06 -3.61
CA PRO A 92 -32.21 13.52 -3.43
C PRO A 92 -33.26 14.65 -3.34
N HIS A 93 -34.35 14.52 -4.09
CA HIS A 93 -35.58 15.30 -3.87
C HIS A 93 -36.49 14.59 -2.85
N HIS A 94 -37.16 15.35 -1.97
CA HIS A 94 -38.33 14.87 -1.23
C HIS A 94 -39.52 14.61 -2.17
N PRO A 95 -40.46 13.71 -1.78
CA PRO A 95 -41.81 14.23 -1.45
C PRO A 95 -42.66 13.43 -0.42
N HIS A 96 -43.80 14.05 -0.04
CA HIS A 96 -45.08 13.47 0.48
C HIS A 96 -45.25 12.94 1.94
N LEU A 97 -45.78 13.84 2.80
CA LEU A 97 -47.09 13.77 3.51
C LEU A 97 -47.75 12.39 3.82
N ARG A 98 -48.15 12.16 5.10
CA ARG A 98 -49.57 12.07 5.55
C ARG A 98 -49.81 11.85 7.07
N HIS A 99 -50.85 12.52 7.58
CA HIS A 99 -51.73 12.29 8.77
C HIS A 99 -51.27 11.60 10.08
N LEU A 100 -51.61 12.22 11.23
CA LEU A 100 -52.51 11.66 12.27
C LEU A 100 -53.11 12.79 13.17
N HIS A 101 -54.05 12.47 14.08
CA HIS A 101 -55.00 13.42 14.72
C HIS A 101 -54.80 13.69 16.24
N PRO A 102 -55.43 14.75 16.82
CA PRO A 102 -55.24 15.21 18.21
C PRO A 102 -56.45 14.99 19.18
N PRO A 103 -56.27 15.22 20.51
CA PRO A 103 -57.34 15.40 21.51
C PRO A 103 -57.54 16.89 22.00
N PRO A 104 -58.59 17.23 22.78
CA PRO A 104 -59.20 18.59 22.74
C PRO A 104 -59.31 19.40 24.07
N LEU A 105 -59.91 20.60 23.97
CA LEU A 105 -60.27 21.58 25.03
C LEU A 105 -61.61 21.31 25.75
N PRO A 106 -61.86 21.98 26.90
CA PRO A 106 -63.17 22.58 27.21
C PRO A 106 -63.14 24.04 27.79
N HIS A 107 -64.33 24.63 27.99
CA HIS A 107 -64.63 26.05 28.34
C HIS A 107 -65.11 26.24 29.83
N PRO A 108 -65.87 27.29 30.27
CA PRO A 108 -65.53 28.72 30.49
C PRO A 108 -65.99 29.38 31.86
N LEU A 109 -65.49 30.60 32.18
CA LEU A 109 -66.10 31.83 32.82
C LEU A 109 -67.21 31.77 33.94
N PRO A 110 -67.47 32.84 34.77
CA PRO A 110 -66.75 34.08 35.21
C PRO A 110 -66.76 34.18 36.80
N PRO A 111 -66.99 35.29 37.59
CA PRO A 111 -66.93 36.77 37.42
C PRO A 111 -66.14 37.58 38.52
N HIS A 112 -66.81 38.22 39.51
CA HIS A 112 -66.35 39.35 40.39
C HIS A 112 -67.16 39.43 41.72
N PRO A 113 -66.82 40.20 42.81
CA PRO A 113 -66.19 41.55 42.84
C PRO A 113 -65.14 41.85 43.98
N SER A 114 -64.89 43.14 44.24
CA SER A 114 -63.82 43.85 45.01
C SER A 114 -64.18 44.18 46.50
N PRO A 115 -63.32 44.74 47.41
CA PRO A 115 -62.56 46.01 47.28
C PRO A 115 -61.15 46.15 47.97
N LEU A 116 -60.63 47.38 47.91
CA LEU A 116 -59.31 48.00 48.29
C LEU A 116 -59.15 48.29 49.82
N PRO A 117 -58.03 48.87 50.40
CA PRO A 117 -57.18 49.96 49.84
C PRO A 117 -55.67 50.17 50.27
N HIS A 118 -55.04 51.16 49.60
CA HIS A 118 -53.78 51.91 49.90
C HIS A 118 -52.44 51.13 49.79
N LEU A 119 -51.28 51.72 49.42
CA LEU A 119 -50.84 53.13 49.31
C LEU A 119 -49.95 53.36 48.03
N HIS A 120 -49.64 54.62 47.68
CA HIS A 120 -48.83 55.07 46.52
C HIS A 120 -47.82 56.15 46.98
N PRO A 121 -46.95 56.77 46.14
CA PRO A 121 -46.79 56.73 44.67
C PRO A 121 -45.39 56.14 44.27
N HIS A 122 -44.68 56.43 43.16
CA HIS A 122 -44.85 57.25 41.94
C HIS A 122 -43.97 56.66 40.80
N LEU A 123 -44.45 56.65 39.54
CA LEU A 123 -43.63 56.53 38.32
C LEU A 123 -44.45 57.03 37.10
N PRO A 124 -43.88 57.77 36.12
CA PRO A 124 -44.68 58.39 35.06
C PRO A 124 -45.02 57.46 33.86
N LEU A 125 -46.31 57.11 33.78
CA LEU A 125 -47.17 57.07 32.58
C LEU A 125 -46.53 56.85 31.19
N ALA A 126 -46.89 55.74 30.55
CA ALA A 126 -46.95 55.60 29.09
C ALA A 126 -48.43 55.49 28.64
N PRO A 127 -48.85 56.11 27.52
CA PRO A 127 -50.25 56.11 27.06
C PRO A 127 -50.65 54.84 26.28
N SER A 128 -51.97 54.62 26.17
CA SER A 128 -52.62 53.47 25.51
C SER A 128 -52.84 53.66 23.99
N PRO A 129 -53.12 52.59 23.21
CA PRO A 129 -53.09 52.63 21.75
C PRO A 129 -54.44 52.95 21.07
N HIS A 130 -54.38 53.58 19.89
CA HIS A 130 -55.47 53.65 18.91
C HIS A 130 -54.90 53.60 17.45
N PRO A 131 -55.73 53.39 16.41
CA PRO A 131 -55.40 52.37 15.41
C PRO A 131 -54.86 52.86 14.05
N SER A 132 -54.28 51.89 13.33
CA SER A 132 -54.25 51.75 11.87
C SER A 132 -53.73 52.92 11.03
N HIS A 133 -52.48 52.78 10.57
CA HIS A 133 -52.07 53.25 9.24
C HIS A 133 -51.50 52.07 8.44
N LEU A 134 -52.18 51.72 7.35
CA LEU A 134 -51.69 50.76 6.36
C LEU A 134 -50.55 51.43 5.55
N PRO A 135 -49.41 50.77 5.27
CA PRO A 135 -48.40 51.33 4.39
C PRO A 135 -49.00 51.54 2.97
N PRO A 136 -48.69 52.65 2.29
CA PRO A 136 -49.28 52.96 0.99
C PRO A 136 -48.86 51.92 -0.06
N PRO A 137 -49.67 51.67 -1.11
CA PRO A 137 -49.41 50.62 -2.09
C PRO A 137 -48.07 50.75 -2.81
N ARG A 138 -47.50 51.97 -2.88
CA ARG A 138 -46.14 52.22 -3.38
C ARG A 138 -45.05 51.51 -2.57
N PHE A 139 -45.19 51.41 -1.24
CA PHE A 139 -44.17 50.79 -0.39
C PHE A 139 -44.14 49.26 -0.56
N LEU A 140 -45.33 48.64 -0.66
CA LEU A 140 -45.43 47.20 -0.94
C LEU A 140 -44.94 46.88 -2.37
N LEU A 141 -45.23 47.75 -3.35
CA LEU A 141 -44.72 47.63 -4.72
C LEU A 141 -43.19 47.74 -4.79
N ILE A 142 -42.59 48.68 -4.05
CA ILE A 142 -41.13 48.83 -3.93
C ILE A 142 -40.51 47.60 -3.27
N LEU A 143 -41.10 47.09 -2.19
CA LEU A 143 -40.58 45.88 -1.52
C LEU A 143 -40.69 44.63 -2.43
N LEU A 144 -41.78 44.52 -3.20
CA LEU A 144 -41.95 43.47 -4.21
C LEU A 144 -40.93 43.59 -5.35
N LEU A 145 -40.65 44.80 -5.82
CA LEU A 145 -39.61 45.09 -6.82
C LEU A 145 -38.21 44.75 -6.29
N ILE A 146 -37.89 45.11 -5.06
CA ILE A 146 -36.61 44.76 -4.41
C ILE A 146 -36.49 43.24 -4.25
N PHE A 147 -37.56 42.55 -3.85
CA PHE A 147 -37.57 41.08 -3.75
C PHE A 147 -37.38 40.40 -5.12
N LEU A 148 -38.07 40.87 -6.16
CA LEU A 148 -37.88 40.41 -7.54
C LEU A 148 -36.48 40.70 -8.07
N LEU A 149 -35.91 41.87 -7.75
CA LEU A 149 -34.55 42.25 -8.12
C LEU A 149 -33.51 41.37 -7.43
N ILE A 150 -33.66 41.10 -6.13
CA ILE A 150 -32.79 40.19 -5.37
C ILE A 150 -32.92 38.75 -5.91
N LEU A 151 -34.14 38.28 -6.18
CA LEU A 151 -34.37 36.96 -6.77
C LEU A 151 -33.72 36.84 -8.16
N LEU A 152 -33.82 37.89 -8.98
CA LEU A 152 -33.21 37.96 -10.31
C LEU A 152 -31.67 37.99 -10.22
N ILE A 153 -31.10 38.80 -9.32
CA ILE A 153 -29.65 38.87 -9.05
C ILE A 153 -29.11 37.54 -8.51
N LEU A 154 -29.89 36.80 -7.73
CA LEU A 154 -29.52 35.46 -7.25
C LEU A 154 -29.64 34.40 -8.34
N LEU A 155 -30.58 34.52 -9.28
CA LEU A 155 -30.86 33.50 -10.30
C LEU A 155 -29.96 33.64 -11.56
N ILE A 156 -29.68 34.87 -12.00
CA ILE A 156 -28.79 35.19 -13.13
C ILE A 156 -27.43 34.46 -13.07
N PRO A 157 -26.66 34.49 -11.97
CA PRO A 157 -25.34 33.85 -11.90
C PRO A 157 -25.38 32.31 -11.85
N PHE A 158 -26.57 31.69 -11.82
CA PHE A 158 -26.72 30.25 -12.09
C PHE A 158 -27.23 29.98 -13.51
N LEU A 159 -28.17 30.78 -14.01
CA LEU A 159 -28.72 30.61 -15.36
C LEU A 159 -27.69 30.93 -16.46
N ILE A 160 -26.90 32.00 -16.33
CA ILE A 160 -25.89 32.37 -17.33
C ILE A 160 -24.83 31.26 -17.51
N PRO A 161 -24.13 30.76 -16.46
CA PRO A 161 -23.17 29.68 -16.66
C PRO A 161 -23.82 28.34 -17.05
N LEU A 162 -25.07 28.07 -16.66
CA LEU A 162 -25.78 26.87 -17.14
C LEU A 162 -26.09 26.96 -18.64
N PHE A 163 -26.53 28.12 -19.12
CA PHE A 163 -26.76 28.38 -20.54
C PHE A 163 -25.45 28.37 -21.34
N LEU A 164 -24.39 29.02 -20.84
CA LEU A 164 -23.06 29.00 -21.47
C LEU A 164 -22.46 27.59 -21.50
N LEU A 165 -22.65 26.78 -20.46
CA LEU A 165 -22.22 25.38 -20.45
C LEU A 165 -23.00 24.54 -21.47
N LEU A 166 -24.32 24.72 -21.56
CA LEU A 166 -25.15 24.03 -22.54
C LEU A 166 -24.80 24.46 -23.98
N LEU A 167 -24.57 25.75 -24.21
CA LEU A 167 -24.13 26.32 -25.48
C LEU A 167 -22.73 25.79 -25.86
N LEU A 168 -21.78 25.75 -24.94
CA LEU A 168 -20.44 25.21 -25.15
C LEU A 168 -20.50 23.71 -25.47
N LEU A 169 -21.35 22.96 -24.76
CA LEU A 169 -21.60 21.54 -25.03
C LEU A 169 -22.15 21.33 -26.45
N ILE A 170 -23.11 22.17 -26.89
CA ILE A 170 -23.67 22.15 -28.24
C ILE A 170 -22.61 22.53 -29.29
N LEU A 171 -21.85 23.60 -29.05
CA LEU A 171 -20.80 24.11 -29.95
C LEU A 171 -19.58 23.17 -30.08
N ILE A 172 -19.35 22.27 -29.13
CA ILE A 172 -18.28 21.26 -29.21
C ILE A 172 -18.82 19.93 -29.73
N ILE A 173 -19.93 19.41 -29.18
CA ILE A 173 -20.43 18.08 -29.53
C ILE A 173 -21.02 18.05 -30.94
N ILE A 174 -21.75 19.07 -31.40
CA ILE A 174 -22.33 19.00 -32.75
C ILE A 174 -21.24 19.02 -33.84
N PRO A 175 -20.22 19.91 -33.82
CA PRO A 175 -19.13 19.83 -34.80
C PRO A 175 -18.29 18.54 -34.69
N LEU A 176 -18.06 18.02 -33.48
CA LEU A 176 -17.35 16.74 -33.31
C LEU A 176 -18.15 15.56 -33.89
N LEU A 177 -19.46 15.52 -33.64
CA LEU A 177 -20.36 14.51 -34.21
C LEU A 177 -20.42 14.63 -35.75
N LEU A 178 -20.50 15.87 -36.27
CA LEU A 178 -20.55 16.15 -37.70
C LEU A 178 -19.23 15.76 -38.40
N LEU A 179 -18.08 15.95 -37.74
CA LEU A 179 -16.77 15.46 -38.19
C LEU A 179 -16.69 13.93 -38.19
N ILE A 180 -17.13 13.27 -37.12
CA ILE A 180 -17.19 11.80 -37.04
C ILE A 180 -18.08 11.22 -38.15
N LEU A 181 -19.25 11.83 -38.37
CA LEU A 181 -20.20 11.40 -39.40
C LEU A 181 -19.65 11.61 -40.82
N LEU A 182 -18.92 12.71 -41.05
CA LEU A 182 -18.21 12.99 -42.30
C LEU A 182 -17.08 11.98 -42.56
N ILE A 183 -16.30 11.62 -41.54
CA ILE A 183 -15.27 10.57 -41.63
C ILE A 183 -15.91 9.22 -41.96
N LEU A 184 -17.03 8.89 -41.32
CA LEU A 184 -17.77 7.65 -41.61
C LEU A 184 -18.32 7.63 -43.05
N LEU A 185 -18.79 8.77 -43.55
CA LEU A 185 -19.23 8.95 -44.94
C LEU A 185 -18.07 8.76 -45.94
N LEU A 186 -16.89 9.34 -45.64
CA LEU A 186 -15.68 9.18 -46.46
C LEU A 186 -15.19 7.72 -46.49
N ILE A 187 -15.26 7.01 -45.35
CA ILE A 187 -14.95 5.58 -45.28
C ILE A 187 -15.95 4.77 -46.13
N LEU A 188 -17.25 5.09 -46.06
CA LEU A 188 -18.28 4.42 -46.86
C LEU A 188 -18.10 4.65 -48.37
N ILE A 189 -17.75 5.88 -48.78
CA ILE A 189 -17.37 6.21 -50.16
C ILE A 189 -16.13 5.39 -50.58
N HIS A 190 -15.11 5.29 -49.73
CA HIS A 190 -13.89 4.54 -50.04
C HIS A 190 -14.17 3.03 -50.20
N ILE A 191 -14.99 2.44 -49.32
CA ILE A 191 -15.45 1.05 -49.43
C ILE A 191 -16.23 0.84 -50.74
N PHE A 192 -17.14 1.75 -51.09
CA PHE A 192 -17.90 1.70 -52.35
C PHE A 192 -16.99 1.76 -53.58
N LEU A 193 -15.98 2.65 -53.58
CA LEU A 193 -15.02 2.80 -54.66
C LEU A 193 -14.12 1.55 -54.83
N VAL A 194 -13.62 1.00 -53.71
CA VAL A 194 -12.84 -0.24 -53.69
C VAL A 194 -13.68 -1.43 -54.17
N LEU A 195 -14.94 -1.52 -53.76
CA LEU A 195 -15.87 -2.57 -54.19
C LEU A 195 -16.12 -2.52 -55.71
N ILE A 196 -16.23 -1.31 -56.28
CA ILE A 196 -16.34 -1.09 -57.73
C ILE A 196 -15.04 -1.47 -58.47
N LEU A 197 -13.86 -1.16 -57.92
CA LEU A 197 -12.57 -1.55 -58.54
C LEU A 197 -12.34 -3.07 -58.53
N ILE A 198 -12.74 -3.77 -57.46
CA ILE A 198 -12.50 -5.22 -57.31
C ILE A 198 -13.48 -6.06 -58.15
N LEU A 199 -14.72 -5.59 -58.33
CA LEU A 199 -15.77 -6.30 -59.09
C LEU A 199 -15.31 -6.81 -60.48
N PRO A 200 -14.73 -6.01 -61.39
CA PRO A 200 -14.30 -6.49 -62.71
C PRO A 200 -13.18 -7.54 -62.62
N PHE A 201 -12.26 -7.43 -61.66
CA PHE A 201 -11.22 -8.44 -61.43
C PHE A 201 -11.81 -9.77 -60.94
N LEU A 202 -12.81 -9.73 -60.06
CA LEU A 202 -13.48 -10.93 -59.56
C LEU A 202 -14.29 -11.65 -60.66
N ILE A 203 -14.91 -10.88 -61.56
CA ILE A 203 -15.60 -11.40 -62.75
C ILE A 203 -14.61 -12.01 -63.75
N LEU A 204 -13.44 -11.39 -63.95
CA LEU A 204 -12.38 -11.88 -64.84
C LEU A 204 -11.65 -13.13 -64.32
N LEU A 205 -11.61 -13.38 -63.00
CA LEU A 205 -11.03 -14.61 -62.45
C LEU A 205 -11.94 -15.85 -62.62
N LEU A 206 -13.25 -15.65 -62.71
CA LEU A 206 -14.25 -16.74 -62.70
C LEU A 206 -14.04 -17.82 -63.80
N PRO A 207 -13.62 -17.50 -65.04
CA PRO A 207 -13.39 -18.50 -66.09
C PRO A 207 -12.13 -19.37 -65.90
N HIS A 208 -11.15 -18.97 -65.09
CA HIS A 208 -9.85 -19.66 -65.01
C HIS A 208 -9.78 -20.82 -64.02
N LEU A 209 -10.85 -21.10 -63.26
CA LEU A 209 -10.85 -22.10 -62.19
C LEU A 209 -11.24 -23.53 -62.62
N HIS A 210 -11.36 -23.84 -63.92
CA HIS A 210 -11.67 -25.21 -64.35
C HIS A 210 -11.08 -25.62 -65.72
N PRO A 211 -9.99 -26.41 -65.75
CA PRO A 211 -9.73 -27.38 -66.81
C PRO A 211 -10.54 -28.68 -66.57
N HIS A 212 -10.58 -29.55 -67.60
CA HIS A 212 -11.15 -30.92 -67.66
C HIS A 212 -12.65 -31.10 -68.04
N PRO A 213 -13.01 -32.26 -68.65
CA PRO A 213 -14.25 -32.44 -69.44
C PRO A 213 -15.48 -32.89 -68.62
N PRO A 214 -16.68 -32.98 -69.23
CA PRO A 214 -17.94 -33.17 -68.49
C PRO A 214 -18.17 -34.60 -67.99
N LEU A 215 -18.65 -34.72 -66.76
CA LEU A 215 -19.33 -35.92 -66.26
C LEU A 215 -20.86 -35.86 -66.53
N PRO A 216 -21.54 -37.02 -66.61
CA PRO A 216 -22.97 -37.10 -66.93
C PRO A 216 -23.90 -36.56 -65.81
N PRO A 217 -25.16 -36.21 -66.14
CA PRO A 217 -26.07 -35.53 -65.20
C PRO A 217 -26.76 -36.50 -64.21
N PRO A 218 -26.82 -36.16 -62.91
CA PRO A 218 -27.75 -36.78 -61.96
C PRO A 218 -29.17 -36.18 -62.09
N PRO A 219 -30.22 -36.88 -61.60
CA PRO A 219 -31.62 -36.50 -61.83
C PRO A 219 -32.20 -35.48 -60.82
N HIS A 220 -33.40 -34.99 -61.17
CA HIS A 220 -34.27 -34.03 -60.47
C HIS A 220 -33.93 -32.53 -60.58
N PRO A 221 -34.95 -31.67 -60.81
CA PRO A 221 -34.79 -30.21 -60.92
C PRO A 221 -34.79 -29.48 -59.55
N HIS A 222 -34.56 -28.16 -59.60
CA HIS A 222 -34.67 -27.18 -58.50
C HIS A 222 -33.53 -27.11 -57.47
N LEU A 223 -32.28 -26.99 -57.95
CA LEU A 223 -31.26 -26.23 -57.20
C LEU A 223 -30.34 -25.44 -58.17
N PRO A 224 -30.24 -24.10 -58.05
CA PRO A 224 -29.35 -23.30 -58.90
C PRO A 224 -27.89 -23.44 -58.47
N ARG A 225 -26.96 -23.41 -59.44
CA ARG A 225 -25.51 -23.48 -59.18
C ARG A 225 -25.06 -22.22 -58.40
N PRO A 226 -24.14 -22.34 -57.41
CA PRO A 226 -23.83 -21.26 -56.46
C PRO A 226 -23.32 -19.96 -57.11
N HIS A 227 -22.66 -20.04 -58.27
CA HIS A 227 -22.16 -18.86 -58.99
C HIS A 227 -23.28 -17.90 -59.47
N PHE A 228 -24.52 -18.37 -59.64
CA PHE A 228 -25.65 -17.50 -60.01
C PHE A 228 -26.24 -16.70 -58.84
N LEU A 229 -25.91 -17.04 -57.59
CA LEU A 229 -26.37 -16.31 -56.40
C LEU A 229 -25.46 -15.15 -56.00
N LEU A 230 -24.19 -15.17 -56.40
CA LEU A 230 -23.20 -14.16 -55.98
C LEU A 230 -23.50 -12.76 -56.54
N ILE A 231 -23.95 -12.68 -57.80
CA ILE A 231 -24.27 -11.43 -58.49
C ILE A 231 -25.49 -10.71 -57.86
N PRO A 232 -26.67 -11.34 -57.67
CA PRO A 232 -27.79 -10.68 -57.00
C PRO A 232 -27.48 -10.33 -55.54
N LEU A 233 -26.69 -11.14 -54.82
CA LEU A 233 -26.26 -10.80 -53.46
C LEU A 233 -25.37 -9.55 -53.43
N PHE A 234 -24.48 -9.38 -54.41
CA PHE A 234 -23.67 -8.17 -54.59
C PHE A 234 -24.55 -6.94 -54.87
N PHE A 235 -25.55 -7.04 -55.76
CA PHE A 235 -26.48 -5.93 -56.03
C PHE A 235 -27.31 -5.55 -54.79
N ILE A 236 -27.73 -6.53 -53.97
CA ILE A 236 -28.40 -6.27 -52.69
C ILE A 236 -27.47 -5.54 -51.73
N LEU A 237 -26.22 -5.97 -51.58
CA LEU A 237 -25.21 -5.31 -50.73
C LEU A 237 -24.93 -3.87 -51.19
N LEU A 238 -24.83 -3.65 -52.51
CA LEU A 238 -24.64 -2.33 -53.11
C LEU A 238 -25.83 -1.40 -52.82
N LEU A 239 -27.07 -1.91 -52.95
CA LEU A 239 -28.29 -1.16 -52.65
C LEU A 239 -28.39 -0.79 -51.17
N ILE A 240 -28.01 -1.70 -50.27
CA ILE A 240 -27.91 -1.45 -48.82
C ILE A 240 -26.87 -0.36 -48.52
N LEU A 241 -25.71 -0.37 -49.21
CA LEU A 241 -24.68 0.65 -49.03
C LEU A 241 -25.15 2.04 -49.48
N ILE A 242 -25.86 2.12 -50.61
CA ILE A 242 -26.46 3.35 -51.13
C ILE A 242 -27.54 3.89 -50.17
N PHE A 243 -28.36 3.01 -49.59
CA PHE A 243 -29.39 3.39 -48.61
C PHE A 243 -28.77 3.92 -47.31
N LEU A 244 -27.71 3.27 -46.80
CA LEU A 244 -26.92 3.76 -45.66
C LEU A 244 -26.27 5.12 -45.94
N PHE A 245 -25.71 5.32 -47.14
CA PHE A 245 -25.14 6.60 -47.56
C PHE A 245 -26.18 7.73 -47.55
N LEU A 246 -27.39 7.48 -48.10
CA LEU A 246 -28.50 8.45 -48.10
C LEU A 246 -28.97 8.82 -46.68
N ILE A 247 -29.09 7.84 -45.79
CA ILE A 247 -29.43 8.08 -44.37
C ILE A 247 -28.34 8.92 -43.69
N LEU A 248 -27.07 8.56 -43.88
CA LEU A 248 -25.95 9.25 -43.23
C LEU A 248 -25.83 10.70 -43.71
N PHE A 249 -26.04 10.94 -45.00
CA PHE A 249 -26.08 12.28 -45.59
C PHE A 249 -27.26 13.13 -45.06
N LEU A 250 -28.45 12.53 -44.93
CA LEU A 250 -29.62 13.20 -44.37
C LEU A 250 -29.41 13.61 -42.90
N ILE A 251 -28.79 12.74 -42.10
CA ILE A 251 -28.43 13.04 -40.70
C ILE A 251 -27.38 14.16 -40.63
N LEU A 252 -26.36 14.15 -41.49
CA LEU A 252 -25.35 15.21 -41.60
C LEU A 252 -25.99 16.57 -41.89
N PHE A 253 -26.92 16.60 -42.86
CA PHE A 253 -27.65 17.80 -43.27
C PHE A 253 -28.56 18.34 -42.15
N LEU A 254 -29.27 17.46 -41.44
CA LEU A 254 -30.15 17.85 -40.34
C LEU A 254 -29.35 18.42 -39.14
N LEU A 255 -28.19 17.82 -38.82
CA LEU A 255 -27.28 18.32 -37.78
C LEU A 255 -26.66 19.68 -38.17
N LEU A 256 -26.33 19.88 -39.45
CA LEU A 256 -25.81 21.17 -39.94
C LEU A 256 -26.87 22.29 -39.82
N ILE A 257 -28.14 21.99 -40.12
CA ILE A 257 -29.25 22.92 -39.90
C ILE A 257 -29.40 23.23 -38.40
N LEU A 258 -29.32 22.22 -37.53
CA LEU A 258 -29.43 22.40 -36.08
C LEU A 258 -28.29 23.29 -35.52
N PHE A 259 -27.07 23.13 -36.04
CA PHE A 259 -25.91 23.95 -35.70
C PHE A 259 -26.06 25.41 -36.15
N LEU A 260 -26.52 25.64 -37.39
CA LEU A 260 -26.77 26.99 -37.90
C LEU A 260 -27.89 27.70 -37.11
N LEU A 261 -28.94 26.96 -36.73
CA LEU A 261 -30.03 27.48 -35.90
C LEU A 261 -29.55 27.84 -34.48
N SER A 262 -28.65 27.07 -33.88
CA SER A 262 -28.09 27.37 -32.55
C SER A 262 -27.17 28.59 -32.57
N LEU A 263 -26.41 28.80 -33.65
CA LEU A 263 -25.66 30.06 -33.87
C LEU A 263 -26.60 31.26 -34.02
N LEU A 264 -27.71 31.13 -34.76
CA LEU A 264 -28.67 32.22 -34.96
C LEU A 264 -29.35 32.65 -33.65
N LEU A 265 -29.61 31.71 -32.74
CA LEU A 265 -30.16 31.95 -31.40
C LEU A 265 -29.18 32.63 -30.43
N LEU A 266 -27.87 32.56 -30.68
CA LEU A 266 -26.86 33.17 -29.81
C LEU A 266 -26.86 34.70 -29.88
N VAL A 267 -27.06 35.27 -31.07
CA VAL A 267 -27.04 36.73 -31.30
C VAL A 267 -28.08 37.50 -30.47
N PRO A 268 -29.39 37.15 -30.47
CA PRO A 268 -30.37 37.84 -29.64
C PRO A 268 -30.15 37.60 -28.13
N PHE A 269 -29.60 36.46 -27.72
CA PHE A 269 -29.25 36.22 -26.32
C PHE A 269 -28.12 37.15 -25.85
N LEU A 270 -27.09 37.34 -26.68
CA LEU A 270 -26.01 38.30 -26.40
C LEU A 270 -26.53 39.73 -26.30
N LEU A 271 -27.45 40.13 -27.20
CA LEU A 271 -28.09 41.44 -27.17
C LEU A 271 -28.90 41.66 -25.88
N LEU A 272 -29.65 40.63 -25.46
CA LEU A 272 -30.47 40.67 -24.26
C LEU A 272 -29.61 40.75 -22.98
N THR A 273 -28.51 40.00 -22.88
CA THR A 273 -27.60 40.11 -21.73
C THR A 273 -26.89 41.46 -21.68
N LEU A 274 -26.53 42.05 -22.83
CA LEU A 274 -25.97 43.40 -22.90
C LEU A 274 -26.98 44.45 -22.41
N LEU A 275 -28.25 44.32 -22.81
CA LEU A 275 -29.34 45.20 -22.38
C LEU A 275 -29.60 45.11 -20.86
N PHE A 276 -29.57 43.91 -20.28
CA PHE A 276 -29.67 43.72 -18.84
C PHE A 276 -28.49 44.31 -18.08
N LEU A 277 -27.26 44.23 -18.62
CA LEU A 277 -26.08 44.85 -18.02
C LEU A 277 -26.20 46.38 -18.01
N LEU A 278 -26.67 46.96 -19.11
CA LEU A 278 -26.91 48.40 -19.24
C LEU A 278 -27.99 48.89 -18.26
N LEU A 279 -29.08 48.12 -18.10
CA LEU A 279 -30.16 48.42 -17.15
C LEU A 279 -29.68 48.32 -15.69
N ALA A 280 -28.83 47.35 -15.36
CA ALA A 280 -28.24 47.22 -14.03
C ALA A 280 -27.28 48.39 -13.71
N LEU A 281 -26.48 48.83 -14.69
CA LEU A 281 -25.61 50.00 -14.55
C LEU A 281 -26.42 51.29 -14.34
N LEU A 282 -27.52 51.47 -15.07
CA LEU A 282 -28.45 52.59 -14.89
C LEU A 282 -29.16 52.57 -13.52
N LEU A 283 -29.47 51.41 -12.96
CA LEU A 283 -29.98 51.30 -11.59
C LEU A 283 -28.92 51.65 -10.53
N LEU A 284 -27.67 51.21 -10.72
CA LEU A 284 -26.55 51.53 -9.83
C LEU A 284 -26.25 53.04 -9.79
N LEU A 285 -26.36 53.72 -10.94
CA LEU A 285 -26.21 55.18 -11.05
C LEU A 285 -27.40 55.97 -10.47
N ALA A 286 -28.50 55.31 -10.08
CA ALA A 286 -29.71 55.94 -9.53
C ALA A 286 -29.81 55.88 -7.99
N LEU A 287 -28.79 55.35 -7.30
CA LEU A 287 -28.72 55.31 -5.84
C LEU A 287 -28.06 56.59 -5.29
N PRO A 288 -28.71 57.34 -4.38
CA PRO A 288 -28.08 58.50 -3.73
C PRO A 288 -27.01 58.06 -2.71
N PRO A 289 -25.99 58.90 -2.44
CA PRO A 289 -24.98 58.61 -1.42
C PRO A 289 -25.60 58.65 -0.01
N ALA A 290 -25.06 57.81 0.88
CA ALA A 290 -25.56 57.68 2.26
C ALA A 290 -24.68 58.44 3.27
N GLU A 291 -25.32 59.18 4.18
CA GLU A 291 -24.68 59.83 5.32
C GLU A 291 -24.55 58.86 6.52
N GLN A 292 -23.53 59.07 7.36
CA GLN A 292 -23.43 58.50 8.72
C GLN A 292 -24.14 59.44 9.71
N PRO A 293 -24.67 58.97 10.87
CA PRO A 293 -23.85 58.86 12.08
C PRO A 293 -24.28 57.65 13.01
N PRO A 294 -24.25 57.66 14.37
CA PRO A 294 -23.31 56.77 15.08
C PRO A 294 -23.89 55.90 16.24
N GLY A 295 -23.08 54.97 16.75
CA GLY A 295 -23.17 54.46 18.14
C GLY A 295 -23.53 52.97 18.35
N CYS A 296 -22.72 52.30 19.17
CA CYS A 296 -23.00 50.98 19.80
C CYS A 296 -23.92 51.13 21.04
N PRO A 297 -24.51 50.06 21.67
CA PRO A 297 -23.96 48.70 21.85
C PRO A 297 -25.03 47.55 21.73
N PRO A 298 -24.93 46.38 22.40
CA PRO A 298 -24.03 45.29 22.04
C PRO A 298 -24.74 43.92 21.84
N ALA A 299 -24.60 43.29 20.66
CA ALA A 299 -24.98 41.88 20.42
C ALA A 299 -24.30 41.25 19.17
N GLY A 300 -23.16 41.79 18.72
CA GLY A 300 -22.76 41.71 17.31
C GLY A 300 -21.87 40.55 16.83
N HIS A 301 -21.22 39.79 17.72
CA HIS A 301 -20.05 38.97 17.29
C HIS A 301 -20.33 37.49 16.99
N LEU A 302 -21.35 36.85 17.57
CA LEU A 302 -21.73 35.49 17.16
C LEU A 302 -22.12 35.39 15.66
N PRO A 303 -22.87 36.36 15.08
CA PRO A 303 -23.12 36.38 13.64
C PRO A 303 -21.87 36.55 12.77
N LEU A 304 -20.77 37.09 13.32
CA LEU A 304 -19.49 37.21 12.63
C LEU A 304 -18.65 35.93 12.67
N GLN A 305 -19.02 34.88 13.41
CA GLN A 305 -18.36 33.55 13.34
C GLN A 305 -18.52 32.84 11.98
N ARG A 306 -18.96 33.56 10.94
CA ARG A 306 -18.86 33.18 9.53
C ARG A 306 -18.48 34.38 8.64
N PRO A 307 -17.21 34.85 8.63
CA PRO A 307 -16.56 34.89 7.33
C PRO A 307 -16.73 33.47 6.77
N PRO A 308 -17.45 33.25 5.67
CA PRO A 308 -17.74 31.88 5.29
C PRO A 308 -16.40 31.18 5.04
N PRO A 309 -16.19 29.93 5.47
CA PRO A 309 -15.08 29.15 4.94
C PRO A 309 -15.16 29.10 3.40
N GLY A 310 -16.36 29.28 2.83
CA GLY A 310 -16.61 29.60 1.42
C GLY A 310 -16.12 30.97 0.89
N ALA A 311 -15.45 31.84 1.65
CA ALA A 311 -14.72 33.03 1.17
C ALA A 311 -13.24 32.69 1.03
N ALA A 312 -12.61 32.17 2.09
CA ALA A 312 -11.27 31.61 2.04
C ALA A 312 -11.17 30.48 0.98
N ARG A 313 -12.11 29.52 0.95
CA ARG A 313 -12.27 28.51 -0.14
C ARG A 313 -12.73 29.08 -1.49
N ARG A 314 -13.13 30.35 -1.61
CA ARG A 314 -13.37 31.01 -2.93
C ARG A 314 -12.10 31.67 -3.47
N ALA A 315 -11.21 32.13 -2.59
CA ALA A 315 -9.86 32.57 -2.94
C ALA A 315 -8.94 31.36 -3.20
N ALA A 316 -8.90 30.41 -2.27
CA ALA A 316 -8.05 29.21 -2.25
C ALA A 316 -8.79 27.92 -2.68
N GLY A 317 -9.81 28.03 -3.53
CA GLY A 317 -10.59 26.87 -3.97
C GLY A 317 -9.82 25.97 -4.96
N PRO A 318 -9.93 24.63 -4.88
CA PRO A 318 -9.15 23.70 -5.71
C PRO A 318 -9.46 23.75 -7.22
N HIS A 319 -10.50 24.50 -7.63
CA HIS A 319 -10.81 24.78 -9.05
C HIS A 319 -10.42 26.21 -9.50
N ARG A 320 -9.73 26.99 -8.66
CA ARG A 320 -9.16 28.31 -9.02
C ARG A 320 -7.67 28.45 -8.77
N LEU A 321 -7.06 27.63 -7.91
CA LEU A 321 -5.61 27.58 -7.68
C LEU A 321 -4.97 26.22 -8.03
N LEU A 322 -5.34 25.67 -9.20
CA LEU A 322 -4.34 25.03 -10.04
C LEU A 322 -3.31 26.11 -10.47
N PRO A 323 -2.08 25.77 -10.89
CA PRO A 323 -1.03 26.74 -11.20
C PRO A 323 -1.26 27.49 -12.52
N GLN A 324 -2.32 28.30 -12.55
CA GLN A 324 -2.44 29.47 -13.41
C GLN A 324 -1.90 30.68 -12.64
N PRO A 325 -1.16 31.60 -13.29
CA PRO A 325 -0.69 32.82 -12.63
C PRO A 325 -1.88 33.66 -12.16
N LEU A 326 -1.73 34.40 -11.04
CA LEU A 326 -2.74 35.36 -10.60
C LEU A 326 -3.11 36.30 -11.77
N PRO A 327 -4.41 36.52 -12.07
CA PRO A 327 -4.82 37.44 -13.12
C PRO A 327 -4.40 38.89 -12.81
N ALA A 328 -3.23 39.28 -13.33
CA ALA A 328 -2.72 40.65 -13.47
C ALA A 328 -2.96 41.57 -12.25
N GLY A 329 -2.37 41.22 -11.10
CA GLY A 329 -2.06 42.11 -9.96
C GLY A 329 -3.22 42.63 -9.11
N GLN A 330 -4.39 42.91 -9.70
CA GLN A 330 -5.58 43.38 -8.97
C GLN A 330 -6.05 42.49 -7.79
N PRO A 331 -5.81 41.16 -7.75
CA PRO A 331 -6.16 40.35 -6.58
C PRO A 331 -5.24 40.54 -5.36
N ALA A 332 -4.08 41.18 -5.50
CA ALA A 332 -3.03 41.17 -4.46
C ALA A 332 -3.52 41.72 -3.11
N LEU A 333 -4.17 42.89 -3.11
CA LEU A 333 -4.71 43.52 -1.89
C LEU A 333 -5.71 42.61 -1.15
N PHE A 334 -6.54 41.86 -1.88
CA PHE A 334 -7.50 40.94 -1.25
C PHE A 334 -6.83 39.76 -0.54
N VAL A 335 -5.63 39.35 -0.94
CA VAL A 335 -4.86 38.33 -0.20
C VAL A 335 -4.42 38.88 1.15
N PHE A 336 -3.83 40.07 1.20
CA PHE A 336 -3.40 40.71 2.46
C PHE A 336 -4.58 41.07 3.37
N MET A 337 -5.70 41.55 2.81
CA MET A 337 -6.94 41.76 3.58
C MET A 337 -7.49 40.46 4.18
N ALA A 338 -7.58 39.39 3.39
CA ALA A 338 -8.06 38.10 3.88
C ALA A 338 -7.14 37.54 4.97
N LEU A 339 -5.82 37.60 4.75
CA LEU A 339 -4.81 37.22 5.74
C LEU A 339 -4.95 38.01 7.05
N SER A 340 -5.11 39.34 6.98
CA SER A 340 -5.29 40.19 8.17
C SER A 340 -6.54 39.78 8.94
N PHE A 341 -7.69 39.69 8.28
CA PHE A 341 -8.95 39.31 8.94
C PHE A 341 -8.86 37.92 9.58
N CYS A 342 -8.22 36.95 8.91
CA CYS A 342 -8.04 35.60 9.47
C CYS A 342 -7.11 35.63 10.69
N ARG A 343 -5.99 36.37 10.65
CA ARG A 343 -5.11 36.55 11.81
C ARG A 343 -5.87 37.19 12.98
N ASP A 344 -6.59 38.27 12.73
CA ASP A 344 -7.23 39.07 13.78
C ASP A 344 -8.29 38.25 14.54
N GLU A 345 -9.09 37.45 13.83
CA GLU A 345 -10.06 36.51 14.44
C GLU A 345 -9.37 35.35 15.17
N VAL A 346 -8.25 34.80 14.64
CA VAL A 346 -7.47 33.73 15.31
C VAL A 346 -6.83 34.22 16.62
N SER A 347 -6.15 35.37 16.59
CA SER A 347 -5.57 35.99 17.79
C SER A 347 -6.66 36.37 18.79
N TRP A 348 -7.81 36.87 18.33
CA TRP A 348 -8.96 37.12 19.20
C TRP A 348 -9.44 35.83 19.88
N LEU A 349 -9.67 34.75 19.12
CA LEU A 349 -10.19 33.48 19.63
C LEU A 349 -9.26 32.87 20.69
N VAL A 350 -7.96 32.76 20.41
CA VAL A 350 -7.00 32.13 21.34
C VAL A 350 -6.90 32.91 22.65
N ARG A 351 -6.80 34.24 22.58
CA ARG A 351 -6.75 35.11 23.78
C ARG A 351 -8.03 35.01 24.63
N HIS A 352 -9.20 34.91 24.00
CA HIS A 352 -10.46 34.76 24.73
C HIS A 352 -10.64 33.34 25.30
N ALA A 353 -10.18 32.31 24.59
CA ALA A 353 -10.23 30.92 25.06
C ALA A 353 -9.35 30.65 26.30
N GLU A 354 -8.20 31.32 26.46
CA GLU A 354 -7.39 31.22 27.69
C GLU A 354 -8.01 32.02 28.85
N HIS A 355 -8.51 33.23 28.59
CA HIS A 355 -8.85 34.18 29.66
C HIS A 355 -10.34 34.22 30.07
N VAL A 356 -11.28 33.87 29.19
CA VAL A 356 -12.73 33.99 29.46
C VAL A 356 -13.32 32.67 29.98
N THR A 357 -12.93 32.31 31.20
CA THR A 357 -13.35 31.08 31.90
C THR A 357 -14.78 31.09 32.47
N LYS A 358 -15.62 32.09 32.13
CA LYS A 358 -16.92 32.35 32.76
C LYS A 358 -18.08 32.59 31.78
N THR A 359 -18.19 31.79 30.73
CA THR A 359 -19.39 31.68 29.90
C THR A 359 -20.43 30.72 30.49
N LYS A 360 -21.65 30.71 29.94
CA LYS A 360 -22.67 29.72 30.32
C LYS A 360 -22.42 28.35 29.72
N ASN A 361 -21.84 28.30 28.51
CA ASN A 361 -21.44 27.05 27.87
C ASN A 361 -19.90 27.04 27.69
N PRO A 362 -19.22 25.90 27.91
CA PRO A 362 -17.79 25.78 27.63
C PRO A 362 -17.46 25.71 26.12
N GLU A 363 -18.48 25.59 25.27
CA GLU A 363 -18.38 25.57 23.80
C GLU A 363 -18.28 26.97 23.18
N ASP A 364 -18.61 28.03 23.92
CA ASP A 364 -18.73 29.41 23.40
C ASP A 364 -17.40 29.98 22.81
N PHE A 365 -16.25 29.35 23.11
CA PHE A 365 -14.92 29.66 22.53
C PHE A 365 -14.22 28.42 21.92
N ALA A 366 -14.99 27.44 21.44
CA ALA A 366 -14.47 26.31 20.70
C ALA A 366 -14.79 26.46 19.20
N ASP A 367 -13.77 26.41 18.34
CA ASP A 367 -13.93 26.31 16.90
C ASP A 367 -13.24 25.03 16.38
N SER A 368 -14.04 24.09 15.87
CA SER A 368 -13.56 22.85 15.24
C SER A 368 -12.98 23.08 13.84
N HIS A 369 -13.20 24.25 13.23
CA HIS A 369 -12.72 24.62 11.91
C HIS A 369 -11.43 25.47 11.94
N LEU A 370 -10.86 25.76 13.12
CA LEU A 370 -9.65 26.57 13.26
C LEU A 370 -8.47 26.02 12.44
N ALA A 371 -8.31 24.69 12.38
CA ALA A 371 -7.29 24.03 11.57
C ALA A 371 -7.41 24.37 10.07
N GLU A 372 -8.64 24.38 9.55
CA GLU A 372 -8.92 24.78 8.16
C GLU A 372 -8.53 26.25 7.92
N MET A 373 -8.80 27.15 8.89
CA MET A 373 -8.43 28.55 8.77
C MET A 373 -6.90 28.73 8.70
N LEU A 374 -6.16 28.13 9.63
CA LEU A 374 -4.70 28.19 9.68
C LEU A 374 -4.05 27.62 8.41
N PHE A 375 -4.57 26.49 7.91
CA PHE A 375 -4.11 25.87 6.66
C PHE A 375 -4.38 26.74 5.42
N LEU A 376 -5.52 27.43 5.37
CA LEU A 376 -5.83 28.35 4.28
C LEU A 376 -4.97 29.63 4.34
N MET A 377 -4.58 30.10 5.53
CA MET A 377 -3.62 31.20 5.69
C MET A 377 -2.24 30.82 5.14
N GLU A 378 -1.67 29.66 5.50
CA GLU A 378 -0.34 29.28 4.99
C GLU A 378 -0.36 28.96 3.49
N GLN A 379 -1.45 28.40 2.94
CA GLN A 379 -1.59 28.29 1.48
C GLN A 379 -1.58 29.65 0.78
N LEU A 380 -2.22 30.68 1.33
CA LEU A 380 -2.16 32.04 0.76
C LEU A 380 -0.75 32.66 0.86
N ARG A 381 -0.03 32.43 1.96
CA ARG A 381 1.36 32.87 2.13
C ARG A 381 2.29 32.17 1.14
N SER A 382 2.16 30.84 1.01
CA SER A 382 2.88 30.01 0.05
C SER A 382 2.60 30.43 -1.41
N LEU A 383 1.33 30.74 -1.75
CA LEU A 383 0.95 31.25 -3.07
C LEU A 383 1.65 32.58 -3.41
N VAL A 384 1.72 33.53 -2.46
CA VAL A 384 2.40 34.82 -2.67
C VAL A 384 3.90 34.61 -2.88
N ARG A 385 4.55 33.77 -2.06
CA ARG A 385 5.96 33.37 -2.22
C ARG A 385 6.23 32.72 -3.57
N GLY A 386 5.35 31.82 -4.01
CA GLY A 386 5.45 31.16 -5.31
C GLY A 386 5.26 32.09 -6.52
N GLN A 387 4.81 33.34 -6.31
CA GLN A 387 4.47 34.29 -7.38
C GLN A 387 5.19 35.65 -7.27
N VAL A 388 6.25 35.77 -6.45
CA VAL A 388 7.02 37.03 -6.27
C VAL A 388 7.35 37.71 -7.60
N GLY A 389 7.94 36.99 -8.56
CA GLY A 389 8.32 37.57 -9.86
C GLY A 389 7.14 38.03 -10.73
N VAL A 390 5.93 37.47 -10.53
CA VAL A 390 4.71 37.92 -11.22
C VAL A 390 4.19 39.22 -10.60
N LEU A 391 4.20 39.31 -9.26
CA LEU A 391 3.84 40.52 -8.52
C LEU A 391 4.82 41.66 -8.86
N GLN A 392 6.13 41.39 -8.79
CA GLN A 392 7.18 42.35 -9.15
C GLN A 392 7.01 42.87 -10.59
N ARG A 393 6.85 41.97 -11.57
CA ARG A 393 6.68 42.35 -12.99
C ARG A 393 5.45 43.22 -13.21
N TYR A 394 4.37 43.00 -12.46
CA TYR A 394 3.15 43.81 -12.54
C TYR A 394 3.35 45.19 -11.89
N HIS A 395 3.78 45.24 -10.63
CA HIS A 395 3.85 46.49 -9.88
C HIS A 395 4.96 47.43 -10.39
N VAL A 396 6.07 46.90 -10.95
CA VAL A 396 7.05 47.72 -11.68
C VAL A 396 6.41 48.44 -12.88
N GLN A 397 5.55 47.76 -13.65
CA GLN A 397 4.84 48.40 -14.77
C GLN A 397 3.79 49.40 -14.29
N TYR A 398 3.09 49.09 -13.19
CA TYR A 398 2.05 49.95 -12.62
C TYR A 398 2.66 51.26 -12.08
N LEU A 399 3.73 51.17 -11.29
CA LEU A 399 4.45 52.31 -10.75
C LEU A 399 5.02 53.20 -11.85
N ALA A 400 5.72 52.61 -12.84
CA ALA A 400 6.39 53.36 -13.91
C ALA A 400 5.44 54.01 -14.93
N ARG A 401 4.26 53.42 -15.17
CA ARG A 401 3.37 53.83 -16.28
C ARG A 401 2.01 54.38 -15.85
N PHE A 402 1.63 54.23 -14.58
CA PHE A 402 0.38 54.76 -14.05
C PHE A 402 0.64 55.65 -12.85
N ASP A 403 1.19 55.11 -11.75
CA ASP A 403 1.34 55.88 -10.50
C ASP A 403 2.25 57.10 -10.69
N ALA A 404 3.37 56.96 -11.42
CA ALA A 404 4.26 58.08 -11.74
C ALA A 404 3.58 59.20 -12.54
N LEU A 405 2.67 58.85 -13.47
CA LEU A 405 1.93 59.84 -14.27
C LEU A 405 0.87 60.55 -13.43
N VAL A 406 0.07 59.79 -12.68
CA VAL A 406 -0.98 60.33 -11.79
C VAL A 406 -0.36 61.21 -10.70
N LEU A 407 0.76 60.78 -10.11
CA LEU A 407 1.50 61.57 -9.11
C LEU A 407 2.05 62.87 -9.73
N SER A 408 2.61 62.81 -10.95
CA SER A 408 3.09 64.00 -11.66
C SER A 408 1.96 64.98 -11.99
N GLU A 409 0.79 64.50 -12.40
CA GLU A 409 -0.40 65.32 -12.63
C GLU A 409 -0.90 65.98 -11.33
N ILE A 410 -0.97 65.23 -10.22
CA ILE A 410 -1.35 65.79 -8.91
C ILE A 410 -0.35 66.87 -8.46
N ILE A 411 0.96 66.63 -8.60
CA ILE A 411 2.00 67.60 -8.24
C ILE A 411 1.91 68.88 -9.07
N GLN A 412 1.68 68.77 -10.38
CA GLN A 412 1.56 69.93 -11.28
C GLN A 412 0.33 70.80 -10.99
N ASN A 413 -0.69 70.26 -10.33
CA ASN A 413 -1.88 70.98 -9.91
C ASN A 413 -1.76 71.66 -8.52
N LEU A 414 -0.63 71.51 -7.81
CA LEU A 414 -0.39 72.18 -6.53
C LEU A 414 -0.10 73.67 -6.73
N SER A 415 -0.91 74.54 -6.12
CA SER A 415 -0.80 76.00 -6.28
C SER A 415 0.34 76.65 -5.49
N VAL A 416 0.79 76.01 -4.41
CA VAL A 416 1.95 76.42 -3.59
C VAL A 416 2.66 75.16 -3.10
N CYS A 417 3.95 75.05 -3.37
CA CYS A 417 4.83 73.98 -2.87
C CYS A 417 6.22 74.60 -2.58
N PRO A 418 6.77 74.48 -1.36
CA PRO A 418 8.12 74.97 -1.07
C PRO A 418 9.21 74.08 -1.69
N GLU A 419 10.45 74.56 -1.63
CA GLU A 419 11.58 73.93 -2.34
C GLU A 419 11.90 72.51 -1.81
N GLU A 420 11.89 72.30 -0.49
CA GLU A 420 12.19 70.98 0.10
C GLU A 420 11.13 69.92 -0.24
N GLU A 421 9.83 70.24 -0.09
CA GLU A 421 8.74 69.35 -0.48
C GLU A 421 8.72 69.10 -2.00
N SER A 422 9.03 70.11 -2.81
CA SER A 422 9.10 69.99 -4.28
C SER A 422 10.24 69.07 -4.74
N ILE A 423 11.40 69.12 -4.08
CA ILE A 423 12.51 68.19 -4.32
C ILE A 423 12.10 66.75 -3.97
N ILE A 424 11.43 66.54 -2.84
CA ILE A 424 10.95 65.20 -2.43
C ILE A 424 9.90 64.66 -3.43
N LEU A 425 8.90 65.47 -3.78
CA LEU A 425 7.82 65.08 -4.70
C LEU A 425 8.32 64.80 -6.13
N SER A 426 9.26 65.59 -6.64
CA SER A 426 9.88 65.36 -7.95
C SER A 426 10.83 64.16 -7.95
N SER A 427 11.53 63.92 -6.83
CA SER A 427 12.33 62.70 -6.62
C SER A 427 11.47 61.44 -6.75
N PHE A 428 10.28 61.40 -6.13
CA PHE A 428 9.35 60.27 -6.27
C PHE A 428 9.00 59.99 -7.75
N VAL A 429 8.55 61.01 -8.50
CA VAL A 429 8.18 60.84 -9.92
C VAL A 429 9.38 60.35 -10.74
N SER A 430 10.59 60.86 -10.46
CA SER A 430 11.82 60.42 -11.11
C SER A 430 12.15 58.95 -10.81
N SER A 431 12.17 58.57 -9.52
CA SER A 431 12.45 57.19 -9.09
C SER A 431 11.44 56.18 -9.65
N LEU A 432 10.14 56.51 -9.67
CA LEU A 432 9.12 55.63 -10.21
C LEU A 432 9.19 55.51 -11.74
N SER A 433 9.41 56.62 -12.45
CA SER A 433 9.52 56.62 -13.92
C SER A 433 10.77 55.91 -14.44
N ALA A 434 11.81 55.80 -13.62
CA ALA A 434 13.04 55.07 -13.95
C ALA A 434 12.87 53.53 -13.90
N LEU A 435 11.82 53.01 -13.25
CA LEU A 435 11.61 51.57 -13.09
C LEU A 435 11.31 50.90 -14.43
N SER A 436 11.96 49.77 -14.69
CA SER A 436 11.77 49.01 -15.93
C SER A 436 11.68 47.52 -15.67
N VAL A 437 10.97 46.82 -16.57
CA VAL A 437 10.74 45.36 -16.48
C VAL A 437 12.07 44.58 -16.50
N LYS A 438 13.14 45.14 -17.10
CA LYS A 438 14.45 44.50 -17.17
C LYS A 438 14.99 44.16 -15.78
N GLY A 439 14.88 45.06 -14.81
CA GLY A 439 15.35 44.78 -13.44
C GLY A 439 14.67 43.58 -12.79
N VAL A 440 13.43 43.26 -13.18
CA VAL A 440 12.74 42.04 -12.72
C VAL A 440 13.22 40.79 -13.48
N ASP A 441 13.45 40.91 -14.79
CA ASP A 441 13.99 39.83 -15.63
C ASP A 441 15.45 39.49 -15.25
N ASP A 442 16.25 40.50 -14.90
CA ASP A 442 17.66 40.42 -14.48
C ASP A 442 17.84 40.14 -12.97
N LYS A 443 16.73 40.11 -12.20
CA LYS A 443 16.67 39.88 -10.73
C LYS A 443 17.44 40.89 -9.87
N GLU A 444 17.37 42.17 -10.22
CA GLU A 444 17.86 43.26 -9.39
C GLU A 444 17.14 43.31 -8.04
N GLN A 445 17.87 43.63 -6.97
CA GLN A 445 17.28 43.90 -5.66
C GLN A 445 16.79 45.35 -5.63
N PHE A 446 15.46 45.53 -5.58
CA PHE A 446 14.84 46.83 -5.34
C PHE A 446 14.98 47.22 -3.87
N ASP A 447 15.21 48.52 -3.61
CA ASP A 447 15.04 49.13 -2.28
C ASP A 447 14.30 50.47 -2.41
N PHE A 448 13.10 50.52 -1.86
CA PHE A 448 12.28 51.74 -1.76
C PHE A 448 12.18 52.24 -0.31
N THR A 449 12.99 51.74 0.60
CA THR A 449 13.05 52.20 2.00
C THR A 449 13.37 53.69 2.11
N PRO A 450 14.28 54.28 1.30
CA PRO A 450 14.46 55.73 1.25
C PRO A 450 13.18 56.46 0.83
N LEU A 451 12.52 56.02 -0.26
CA LEU A 451 11.29 56.62 -0.77
C LEU A 451 10.14 56.57 0.25
N ARG A 452 9.97 55.44 0.93
CA ARG A 452 8.98 55.28 2.01
C ARG A 452 9.27 56.19 3.21
N LEU A 453 10.54 56.35 3.57
CA LEU A 453 10.96 57.23 4.67
C LEU A 453 10.81 58.72 4.29
N ASP A 454 11.09 59.10 3.06
CA ASP A 454 10.87 60.45 2.55
C ASP A 454 9.38 60.79 2.43
N TRP A 455 8.51 59.82 2.11
CA TRP A 455 7.06 60.02 2.23
C TRP A 455 6.63 60.25 3.69
N PHE A 456 7.26 59.58 4.65
CA PHE A 456 6.97 59.79 6.06
C PHE A 456 7.48 61.16 6.57
N ARG A 457 8.65 61.61 6.10
CA ARG A 457 9.15 62.99 6.30
C ARG A 457 8.18 64.02 5.72
N LEU A 458 7.75 63.83 4.47
CA LEU A 458 6.82 64.74 3.80
C LEU A 458 5.46 64.81 4.52
N GLN A 459 4.93 63.68 5.01
CA GLN A 459 3.74 63.68 5.88
C GLN A 459 3.93 64.53 7.13
N ALA A 460 5.09 64.47 7.79
CA ALA A 460 5.38 65.32 8.95
C ALA A 460 5.43 66.81 8.57
N TYR A 461 6.13 67.16 7.49
CA TYR A 461 6.26 68.56 7.02
C TYR A 461 4.91 69.16 6.61
N THR A 462 4.05 68.37 5.96
CA THR A 462 2.76 68.80 5.43
C THR A 462 1.59 68.68 6.42
N SER A 463 1.80 68.11 7.61
CA SER A 463 0.76 67.93 8.64
C SER A 463 0.91 68.81 9.87
N VAL A 464 2.01 69.58 10.01
CA VAL A 464 2.14 70.55 11.11
C VAL A 464 1.21 71.75 10.94
N ALA A 465 0.81 72.35 12.06
CA ALA A 465 -0.03 73.54 12.04
C ALA A 465 0.68 74.71 11.32
N LYS A 466 0.03 75.26 10.30
CA LYS A 466 0.57 76.28 9.36
C LYS A 466 1.65 75.78 8.38
N ALA A 467 1.70 74.48 8.07
CA ALA A 467 2.47 73.98 6.93
C ALA A 467 2.15 74.75 5.64
N SER A 468 3.17 75.06 4.83
CA SER A 468 3.01 75.82 3.59
C SER A 468 2.26 75.04 2.50
N LEU A 469 2.38 73.71 2.51
CA LEU A 469 1.58 72.76 1.75
C LEU A 469 0.81 71.86 2.73
N PRO A 470 -0.43 72.19 3.13
CA PRO A 470 -1.18 71.36 4.07
C PRO A 470 -1.68 70.08 3.40
N LEU A 471 -1.41 68.91 3.96
CA LEU A 471 -1.94 67.63 3.45
C LEU A 471 -3.47 67.56 3.58
N ALA A 472 -4.03 68.22 4.59
CA ALA A 472 -5.47 68.31 4.82
C ALA A 472 -6.25 69.04 3.71
N THR A 473 -5.61 69.98 3.00
CA THR A 473 -6.20 70.65 1.82
C THR A 473 -5.85 69.97 0.50
N ASN A 474 -4.87 69.06 0.51
CA ASN A 474 -4.37 68.35 -0.68
C ASN A 474 -4.43 66.82 -0.49
N PRO A 475 -5.59 66.23 -0.12
CA PRO A 475 -5.69 64.84 0.30
C PRO A 475 -5.35 63.83 -0.81
N ASP A 476 -5.43 64.23 -2.07
CA ASP A 476 -5.15 63.38 -3.22
C ASP A 476 -3.67 62.99 -3.32
N VAL A 477 -2.75 63.87 -2.89
CA VAL A 477 -1.32 63.54 -2.70
C VAL A 477 -1.18 62.37 -1.72
N GLY A 478 -1.89 62.44 -0.59
CA GLY A 478 -1.87 61.39 0.43
C GLY A 478 -2.46 60.06 -0.04
N ARG A 479 -3.57 60.10 -0.80
CA ARG A 479 -4.17 58.88 -1.38
C ARG A 479 -3.26 58.25 -2.43
N ALA A 480 -2.67 59.04 -3.33
CA ALA A 480 -1.74 58.54 -4.34
C ALA A 480 -0.47 57.96 -3.72
N MET A 481 0.18 58.69 -2.80
CA MET A 481 1.42 58.23 -2.17
C MET A 481 1.21 56.99 -1.28
N ASN A 482 0.07 56.86 -0.59
CA ASN A 482 -0.21 55.65 0.17
C ASN A 482 -0.42 54.42 -0.74
N LEU A 483 -0.98 54.59 -1.94
CA LEU A 483 -1.07 53.52 -2.94
C LEU A 483 0.33 53.17 -3.51
N VAL A 484 1.15 54.18 -3.82
CA VAL A 484 2.56 54.01 -4.22
C VAL A 484 3.34 53.22 -3.17
N VAL A 485 3.19 53.53 -1.87
CA VAL A 485 3.86 52.81 -0.78
C VAL A 485 3.42 51.35 -0.68
N PHE A 486 2.14 51.06 -0.90
CA PHE A 486 1.67 49.68 -0.98
C PHE A 486 2.27 48.96 -2.19
N HIS A 487 2.29 49.58 -3.37
CA HIS A 487 2.88 49.02 -4.58
C HIS A 487 4.41 48.82 -4.47
N THR A 488 5.16 49.71 -3.81
CA THR A 488 6.60 49.51 -3.58
C THR A 488 6.85 48.37 -2.59
N LYS A 489 6.08 48.26 -1.49
CA LYS A 489 6.18 47.11 -0.56
C LYS A 489 5.99 45.74 -1.25
N LEU A 490 5.27 45.68 -2.38
CA LEU A 490 5.11 44.46 -3.18
C LEU A 490 6.30 44.15 -4.10
N LEU A 491 7.30 45.04 -4.17
CA LEU A 491 8.55 44.85 -4.92
C LEU A 491 9.70 44.35 -4.05
N ASP A 492 9.88 44.94 -2.86
CA ASP A 492 11.02 44.70 -1.97
C ASP A 492 10.61 44.10 -0.60
N SER A 493 9.64 44.68 0.09
CA SER A 493 9.19 44.31 1.45
C SER A 493 8.15 43.19 1.51
N LEU A 494 8.13 42.25 0.56
CA LEU A 494 7.02 41.29 0.43
C LEU A 494 6.88 40.33 1.63
N GLU A 495 7.99 39.86 2.22
CA GLU A 495 7.93 39.04 3.46
C GLU A 495 7.56 39.86 4.70
N GLU A 496 7.94 41.14 4.75
CA GLU A 496 7.53 42.06 5.83
C GLU A 496 6.03 42.29 5.76
N LEU A 497 5.48 42.53 4.56
CA LEU A 497 4.04 42.71 4.35
C LEU A 497 3.27 41.41 4.61
N LEU A 498 3.84 40.23 4.30
CA LEU A 498 3.27 38.95 4.73
C LEU A 498 3.32 38.77 6.26
N ALA A 499 4.36 39.25 6.96
CA ALA A 499 4.38 39.26 8.42
C ALA A 499 3.29 40.20 8.98
N GLU A 500 3.30 41.47 8.55
CA GLU A 500 2.34 42.53 8.90
C GLU A 500 0.88 42.13 8.65
N ALA A 501 0.61 41.24 7.68
CA ALA A 501 -0.73 40.75 7.36
C ALA A 501 -1.08 39.37 7.95
N SER A 502 -0.13 38.53 8.40
CA SER A 502 -0.43 37.13 8.75
C SER A 502 0.45 36.48 9.82
N ASP A 503 1.29 37.24 10.51
CA ASP A 503 2.07 36.69 11.61
C ASP A 503 1.17 36.24 12.77
N LEU A 504 1.54 35.10 13.38
CA LEU A 504 0.86 34.48 14.52
C LEU A 504 1.87 34.07 15.59
N SER A 505 3.02 34.76 15.65
CA SER A 505 4.09 34.47 16.61
C SER A 505 3.62 34.55 18.07
N GLU A 506 2.67 35.42 18.37
CA GLU A 506 2.05 35.57 19.70
C GLU A 506 1.43 34.27 20.24
N LEU A 507 1.07 33.31 19.38
CA LEU A 507 0.47 32.04 19.83
C LEU A 507 1.47 31.14 20.57
N CYS A 508 2.78 31.44 20.50
CA CYS A 508 3.80 30.78 21.33
C CYS A 508 3.58 30.98 22.84
N PHE A 509 2.92 32.08 23.25
CA PHE A 509 2.61 32.38 24.64
C PHE A 509 1.33 31.66 25.13
N TYR A 510 0.58 31.01 24.23
CA TYR A 510 -0.68 30.32 24.51
C TYR A 510 -0.63 28.80 24.22
N PRO A 511 0.45 28.07 24.59
CA PRO A 511 0.70 26.70 24.11
C PRO A 511 -0.43 25.73 24.48
N ARG A 512 -1.03 25.88 25.67
CA ARG A 512 -2.14 25.03 26.15
C ARG A 512 -3.39 25.12 25.27
N VAL A 513 -3.70 26.30 24.76
CA VAL A 513 -4.87 26.51 23.90
C VAL A 513 -4.60 25.99 22.49
N VAL A 514 -3.39 26.22 21.96
CA VAL A 514 -2.97 25.67 20.67
C VAL A 514 -2.97 24.13 20.70
N GLU A 515 -2.45 23.52 21.77
CA GLU A 515 -2.51 22.07 21.99
C GLU A 515 -3.95 21.54 22.10
N LYS A 516 -4.85 22.26 22.78
CA LYS A 516 -6.27 21.88 22.88
C LYS A 516 -6.96 21.90 21.50
N PHE A 517 -6.71 22.91 20.69
CA PHE A 517 -7.26 23.00 19.33
C PHE A 517 -6.66 21.94 18.40
N PHE A 518 -5.36 21.62 18.54
CA PHE A 518 -4.75 20.50 17.85
C PHE A 518 -5.38 19.15 18.26
N ALA A 519 -5.58 18.89 19.55
CA ALA A 519 -6.24 17.67 20.02
C ALA A 519 -7.64 17.49 19.42
N ALA A 520 -8.47 18.55 19.44
CA ALA A 520 -9.79 18.54 18.81
C ALA A 520 -9.73 18.34 17.28
N THR A 521 -8.65 18.81 16.62
CA THR A 521 -8.38 18.57 15.19
C THR A 521 -8.07 17.09 14.91
N MET A 522 -7.39 16.41 15.84
CA MET A 522 -7.01 15.00 15.72
C MET A 522 -8.18 14.03 16.01
N GLU A 523 -9.22 14.48 16.72
CA GLU A 523 -10.44 13.70 16.99
C GLU A 523 -11.44 13.69 15.81
N GLU A 524 -11.48 14.74 14.98
CA GLU A 524 -12.45 14.90 13.88
C GLU A 524 -11.86 14.51 12.51
N PRO A 525 -12.30 13.39 11.89
CA PRO A 525 -11.70 12.87 10.65
C PRO A 525 -11.67 13.87 9.48
N SER A 526 -12.68 14.73 9.35
CA SER A 526 -12.74 15.73 8.27
C SER A 526 -11.75 16.89 8.43
N MET A 527 -11.16 17.05 9.63
CA MET A 527 -10.14 18.07 9.95
C MET A 527 -8.71 17.56 9.84
N LEU A 528 -8.49 16.24 9.83
CA LEU A 528 -7.15 15.64 9.83
C LEU A 528 -6.26 16.13 8.67
N ARG A 529 -6.84 16.44 7.50
CA ARG A 529 -6.14 17.01 6.34
C ARG A 529 -5.47 18.38 6.58
N PHE A 530 -5.88 19.08 7.63
CA PHE A 530 -5.41 20.42 7.98
C PHE A 530 -4.43 20.42 9.17
N SER A 531 -4.21 19.27 9.83
CA SER A 531 -3.40 19.15 11.06
C SER A 531 -1.96 19.67 10.92
N ILE A 532 -1.36 19.59 9.71
CA ILE A 532 -0.02 20.13 9.40
C ILE A 532 0.11 21.65 9.62
N ALA A 533 -1.01 22.38 9.69
CA ALA A 533 -1.00 23.81 10.01
C ALA A 533 -0.47 24.11 11.44
N PHE A 534 -0.58 23.18 12.40
CA PHE A 534 -0.06 23.35 13.75
C PHE A 534 1.48 23.21 13.85
N PRO A 535 2.12 22.19 13.23
CA PRO A 535 3.56 22.20 13.00
C PRO A 535 4.05 23.43 12.23
N LEU A 536 3.36 23.84 11.15
CA LEU A 536 3.75 25.00 10.34
C LEU A 536 3.64 26.32 11.12
N LEU A 537 2.63 26.50 11.98
CA LEU A 537 2.49 27.65 12.87
C LEU A 537 3.73 27.88 13.75
N CYS A 538 4.41 26.80 14.17
CA CYS A 538 5.63 26.90 14.99
C CYS A 538 6.77 27.64 14.26
N SER A 539 6.76 27.71 12.92
CA SER A 539 7.72 28.51 12.14
C SER A 539 7.54 30.03 12.30
N HIS A 540 6.36 30.49 12.72
CA HIS A 540 6.12 31.92 13.00
C HIS A 540 6.78 32.36 14.29
N PHE A 541 7.05 31.44 15.22
CA PHE A 541 7.47 31.78 16.59
C PHE A 541 8.88 32.39 16.66
N SER A 542 9.68 32.34 15.59
CA SER A 542 10.93 33.10 15.49
C SER A 542 10.73 34.61 15.32
N ARG A 543 9.52 35.06 14.93
CA ARG A 543 9.21 36.46 14.61
C ARG A 543 8.82 37.33 15.82
N CYS A 544 8.53 36.75 16.99
CA CYS A 544 8.26 37.53 18.20
C CYS A 544 9.53 37.93 18.98
N VAL A 545 10.70 37.38 18.64
CA VAL A 545 11.98 37.73 19.27
C VAL A 545 12.38 39.16 18.91
N HIS A 546 12.66 40.00 19.90
CA HIS A 546 13.11 41.37 19.66
C HIS A 546 14.62 41.55 19.92
N PRO A 547 15.38 42.30 19.08
CA PRO A 547 16.83 42.51 19.30
C PRO A 547 17.23 43.18 20.62
N MET A 548 16.27 43.80 21.33
CA MET A 548 16.48 44.38 22.67
C MET A 548 16.16 43.41 23.82
N CYS A 549 15.78 42.16 23.53
CA CYS A 549 15.48 41.10 24.50
C CYS A 549 16.10 39.74 24.07
N PRO A 550 17.40 39.65 23.72
CA PRO A 550 18.01 38.41 23.25
C PRO A 550 17.92 37.24 24.25
N GLU A 551 17.67 37.52 25.53
CA GLU A 551 17.53 36.54 26.61
C GLU A 551 16.33 35.59 26.44
N GLU A 552 15.29 36.01 25.72
CA GLU A 552 14.07 35.22 25.51
C GLU A 552 14.25 34.16 24.39
N HIS A 553 15.16 34.39 23.46
CA HIS A 553 15.33 33.58 22.25
C HIS A 553 15.53 32.07 22.52
N PRO A 554 16.39 31.62 23.45
CA PRO A 554 16.57 30.19 23.71
C PRO A 554 15.33 29.52 24.31
N GLN A 555 14.50 30.28 25.04
CA GLN A 555 13.27 29.78 25.65
C GLN A 555 12.17 29.62 24.60
N LEU A 556 12.01 30.63 23.72
CA LEU A 556 11.05 30.57 22.62
C LEU A 556 11.42 29.50 21.58
N GLN A 557 12.72 29.34 21.28
CA GLN A 557 13.21 28.25 20.43
C GLN A 557 12.84 26.88 21.00
N ALA A 558 13.09 26.65 22.31
CA ALA A 558 12.74 25.40 22.97
C ALA A 558 11.23 25.12 22.98
N VAL A 559 10.39 26.14 23.20
CA VAL A 559 8.92 26.01 23.14
C VAL A 559 8.44 25.69 21.72
N ALA A 560 8.96 26.40 20.71
CA ALA A 560 8.56 26.20 19.32
C ALA A 560 8.93 24.80 18.79
N LEU A 561 10.15 24.33 19.06
CA LEU A 561 10.60 23.00 18.68
C LEU A 561 9.86 21.91 19.48
N GLY A 562 9.62 22.11 20.78
CA GLY A 562 8.87 21.18 21.61
C GLY A 562 7.43 20.96 21.13
N LEU A 563 6.73 22.04 20.77
CA LEU A 563 5.38 21.97 20.18
C LEU A 563 5.40 21.33 18.79
N CYS A 564 6.31 21.75 17.92
CA CYS A 564 6.44 21.23 16.55
C CYS A 564 6.66 19.71 16.54
N ASN A 565 7.59 19.22 17.37
CA ASN A 565 7.87 17.80 17.50
C ASN A 565 6.65 17.05 18.06
N LYS A 566 6.02 17.55 19.13
CA LYS A 566 4.83 16.95 19.74
C LYS A 566 3.66 16.81 18.76
N PHE A 567 3.41 17.81 17.92
CA PHE A 567 2.36 17.75 16.90
C PHE A 567 2.68 16.70 15.81
N LEU A 568 3.93 16.65 15.33
CA LEU A 568 4.34 15.68 14.30
C LEU A 568 4.42 14.25 14.83
N GLU A 569 4.88 14.05 16.07
CA GLU A 569 4.85 12.76 16.76
C GLU A 569 3.42 12.24 16.90
N GLU A 570 2.46 13.09 17.28
CA GLU A 570 1.06 12.68 17.45
C GLU A 570 0.36 12.39 16.10
N MET A 571 0.59 13.22 15.08
CA MET A 571 0.15 12.95 13.71
C MET A 571 0.72 11.62 13.18
N ALA A 572 2.02 11.38 13.38
CA ALA A 572 2.68 10.13 13.01
C ALA A 572 2.17 8.93 13.83
N ARG A 573 1.90 9.10 15.13
CA ARG A 573 1.35 8.07 16.02
C ARG A 573 -0.04 7.63 15.57
N GLN A 574 -0.91 8.57 15.22
CA GLN A 574 -2.27 8.28 14.75
C GLN A 574 -2.28 7.67 13.35
N ALA A 575 -1.48 8.20 12.41
CA ALA A 575 -1.31 7.60 11.09
C ALA A 575 -0.73 6.18 11.18
N SER A 576 0.35 5.97 11.94
CA SER A 576 0.96 4.66 12.18
C SER A 576 -0.02 3.66 12.83
N SER A 577 -0.88 4.12 13.75
CA SER A 577 -1.95 3.26 14.29
C SER A 577 -2.93 2.86 13.20
N CYS A 578 -3.51 3.84 12.50
CA CYS A 578 -4.49 3.60 11.45
C CYS A 578 -3.97 2.67 10.34
N ILE A 579 -2.67 2.74 10.02
CA ILE A 579 -2.00 1.83 9.08
C ILE A 579 -1.91 0.41 9.65
N MET A 580 -1.48 0.25 10.91
CA MET A 580 -1.36 -1.07 11.57
C MET A 580 -2.73 -1.72 11.80
N ASP A 581 -3.75 -0.93 12.16
CA ASP A 581 -5.12 -1.38 12.34
C ASP A 581 -5.71 -1.86 10.99
N ALA A 582 -5.43 -1.16 9.89
CA ALA A 582 -5.78 -1.60 8.54
C ALA A 582 -4.97 -2.83 8.06
N CYS A 583 -3.69 -2.95 8.43
CA CYS A 583 -2.90 -4.16 8.19
C CYS A 583 -3.51 -5.37 8.90
N ALA A 584 -3.96 -5.21 10.15
CA ALA A 584 -4.61 -6.26 10.92
C ALA A 584 -5.92 -6.71 10.27
N GLU A 585 -6.75 -5.78 9.78
CA GLU A 585 -7.96 -6.13 9.01
C GLU A 585 -7.63 -6.84 7.68
N HIS A 586 -6.59 -6.39 6.96
CA HIS A 586 -6.12 -7.09 5.75
C HIS A 586 -5.57 -8.50 6.07
N HIS A 587 -4.97 -8.72 7.23
CA HIS A 587 -4.60 -10.03 7.74
C HIS A 587 -5.83 -10.88 8.08
N ASN A 588 -6.84 -10.33 8.77
CA ASN A 588 -8.11 -11.01 9.07
C ASN A 588 -8.83 -11.50 7.80
N LEU A 589 -8.78 -10.72 6.72
CA LEU A 589 -9.32 -11.10 5.41
C LEU A 589 -8.48 -12.18 4.72
N SER A 590 -7.15 -12.14 4.89
CA SER A 590 -6.23 -13.12 4.33
C SER A 590 -6.27 -14.45 5.06
N GLU A 591 -6.49 -14.46 6.38
CA GLU A 591 -6.67 -15.67 7.18
C GLU A 591 -7.86 -16.50 6.68
N GLN A 592 -8.97 -15.83 6.33
CA GLN A 592 -10.18 -16.48 5.82
C GLN A 592 -9.98 -17.26 4.51
N LEU A 593 -8.88 -16.99 3.79
CA LEU A 593 -8.50 -17.72 2.57
C LEU A 593 -7.71 -19.01 2.86
N LEU A 594 -7.26 -19.23 4.11
CA LEU A 594 -6.47 -20.41 4.47
C LEU A 594 -7.27 -21.72 4.31
N PRO A 595 -6.64 -22.81 3.83
CA PRO A 595 -7.30 -24.10 3.58
C PRO A 595 -8.09 -24.66 4.77
N LYS A 596 -7.71 -24.32 6.01
CA LYS A 596 -8.39 -24.72 7.25
C LYS A 596 -9.90 -24.40 7.24
N HIS A 597 -10.30 -23.29 6.63
CA HIS A 597 -11.72 -22.88 6.58
C HIS A 597 -12.55 -23.68 5.56
N CYS A 598 -11.92 -24.34 4.58
CA CYS A 598 -12.58 -25.20 3.59
C CYS A 598 -13.09 -26.52 4.18
N ALA A 599 -12.63 -26.93 5.38
CA ALA A 599 -12.97 -28.22 5.99
C ALA A 599 -14.49 -28.46 6.13
N SER A 600 -15.26 -27.42 6.50
CA SER A 600 -16.72 -27.52 6.62
C SER A 600 -17.40 -27.77 5.27
N THR A 601 -16.91 -27.15 4.19
CA THR A 601 -17.37 -27.35 2.81
C THR A 601 -17.07 -28.75 2.31
N VAL A 602 -15.85 -29.26 2.57
CA VAL A 602 -15.44 -30.64 2.22
C VAL A 602 -16.29 -31.66 2.98
N SER A 603 -16.52 -31.46 4.28
CA SER A 603 -17.39 -32.31 5.10
C SER A 603 -18.84 -32.31 4.59
N LYS A 604 -19.42 -31.13 4.33
CA LYS A 604 -20.76 -30.95 3.73
C LYS A 604 -20.85 -31.62 2.35
N ALA A 605 -19.80 -31.59 1.52
CA ALA A 605 -19.75 -32.26 0.22
C ALA A 605 -19.61 -33.80 0.31
N ARG A 606 -18.79 -34.31 1.25
CA ARG A 606 -18.63 -35.75 1.52
C ARG A 606 -19.94 -36.35 2.04
N ASN A 607 -20.53 -35.75 3.06
CA ASN A 607 -21.71 -36.29 3.75
C ASN A 607 -22.99 -36.22 2.90
N LYS A 608 -23.07 -35.29 1.92
CA LYS A 608 -24.12 -35.27 0.89
C LYS A 608 -24.15 -36.53 0.00
N LYS A 609 -23.09 -37.34 -0.05
CA LYS A 609 -23.09 -38.65 -0.73
C LYS A 609 -23.60 -39.80 0.16
N THR A 610 -23.83 -39.57 1.46
CA THR A 610 -24.01 -40.66 2.44
C THR A 610 -25.34 -40.62 3.19
N LEU A 611 -26.09 -39.50 3.17
CA LEU A 611 -27.34 -39.35 3.95
C LEU A 611 -28.48 -38.72 3.13
N LYS A 612 -29.65 -39.37 3.22
CA LYS A 612 -30.93 -38.92 2.61
C LYS A 612 -31.88 -38.20 3.58
N HIS A 613 -31.42 -37.90 4.81
CA HIS A 613 -32.23 -37.20 5.82
C HIS A 613 -32.01 -35.68 5.80
N PRO A 614 -33.05 -34.87 6.08
CA PRO A 614 -32.92 -33.42 6.17
C PRO A 614 -32.10 -33.01 7.40
N ALA A 615 -31.13 -32.11 7.19
CA ALA A 615 -30.33 -31.56 8.29
C ALA A 615 -31.18 -30.65 9.20
N LYS A 616 -30.91 -30.68 10.51
CA LYS A 616 -31.49 -29.69 11.45
C LYS A 616 -30.99 -28.28 11.10
N LYS A 617 -31.88 -27.28 11.17
CA LYS A 617 -31.49 -25.86 11.28
C LYS A 617 -30.59 -25.71 12.51
N GLY A 618 -29.38 -25.17 12.37
CA GLY A 618 -28.44 -25.10 13.50
C GLY A 618 -27.06 -24.51 13.24
N GLU A 619 -26.85 -23.73 12.17
CA GLU A 619 -25.61 -22.97 11.96
C GLU A 619 -25.91 -21.79 11.01
N PRO A 620 -25.45 -20.55 11.28
CA PRO A 620 -25.44 -19.51 10.25
C PRO A 620 -24.43 -19.91 9.16
N GLU A 621 -24.82 -19.79 7.89
CA GLU A 621 -23.88 -19.99 6.79
C GLU A 621 -22.89 -18.83 6.80
N ARG A 622 -21.60 -19.10 7.10
CA ARG A 622 -20.54 -18.09 7.02
C ARG A 622 -20.54 -17.47 5.63
N ASP A 623 -20.57 -16.14 5.58
CA ASP A 623 -20.36 -15.39 4.35
C ASP A 623 -19.02 -15.79 3.72
N LYS A 624 -18.98 -15.78 2.38
CA LYS A 624 -17.81 -16.17 1.62
C LYS A 624 -16.86 -14.97 1.47
N PRO A 625 -15.53 -15.17 1.51
CA PRO A 625 -14.57 -14.11 1.22
C PRO A 625 -14.89 -13.41 -0.11
N GLY A 626 -14.87 -12.08 -0.11
CA GLY A 626 -15.36 -11.22 -1.20
C GLY A 626 -16.80 -10.73 -1.01
N ALA A 627 -17.52 -11.15 0.04
CA ALA A 627 -18.85 -10.65 0.38
C ALA A 627 -18.80 -9.31 1.13
N GLU A 628 -17.80 -9.11 1.99
CA GLU A 628 -17.51 -7.85 2.68
C GLU A 628 -17.24 -6.68 1.70
N SER A 629 -16.65 -7.00 0.54
CA SER A 629 -16.39 -6.05 -0.54
C SER A 629 -17.64 -5.66 -1.35
N GLN A 630 -18.75 -6.41 -1.23
CA GLN A 630 -19.99 -6.19 -2.01
C GLN A 630 -20.90 -5.12 -1.37
N ARG A 631 -20.41 -3.88 -1.36
CA ARG A 631 -21.12 -2.72 -0.82
C ARG A 631 -22.46 -2.48 -1.54
N LYS A 632 -23.53 -2.37 -0.76
CA LYS A 632 -24.90 -2.07 -1.23
C LYS A 632 -25.20 -0.56 -1.23
N ASP A 633 -24.71 0.17 -0.25
CA ASP A 633 -24.84 1.63 -0.11
C ASP A 633 -23.58 2.22 0.56
N ARG A 634 -23.25 3.48 0.25
CA ARG A 634 -22.16 4.25 0.88
C ARG A 634 -22.54 4.87 2.22
N THR A 635 -23.83 4.96 2.56
CA THR A 635 -24.27 5.35 3.92
C THR A 635 -23.80 4.35 4.99
N LEU A 636 -23.68 3.08 4.61
CA LEU A 636 -23.11 2.01 5.42
C LEU A 636 -21.58 2.12 5.42
N THR A 637 -21.04 2.67 6.52
CA THR A 637 -19.60 2.80 6.76
C THR A 637 -19.07 1.61 7.55
N THR A 638 -18.18 0.85 6.92
CA THR A 638 -17.44 -0.27 7.53
C THR A 638 -16.28 0.23 8.40
N ASN A 639 -15.59 -0.67 9.11
CA ASN A 639 -14.36 -0.30 9.82
C ASN A 639 -13.27 0.17 8.84
N MET A 640 -13.06 -0.59 7.75
CA MET A 640 -12.13 -0.24 6.67
C MET A 640 -12.43 1.12 6.02
N ASP A 641 -13.69 1.55 5.94
CA ASP A 641 -14.02 2.89 5.45
C ASP A 641 -13.52 4.01 6.36
N LYS A 642 -13.62 3.80 7.68
CA LYS A 642 -13.14 4.77 8.68
C LYS A 642 -11.62 4.83 8.69
N LEU A 643 -10.97 3.68 8.57
CA LEU A 643 -9.50 3.59 8.46
C LEU A 643 -9.01 4.24 7.15
N HIS A 644 -9.58 3.89 6.00
CA HIS A 644 -9.20 4.49 4.72
C HIS A 644 -9.48 6.00 4.65
N LEU A 645 -10.58 6.49 5.24
CA LEU A 645 -10.84 7.93 5.35
C LEU A 645 -9.78 8.60 6.23
N THR A 646 -9.59 8.13 7.47
CA THR A 646 -8.60 8.66 8.42
C THR A 646 -7.20 8.71 7.81
N LEU A 647 -6.79 7.64 7.12
CA LEU A 647 -5.50 7.54 6.46
C LEU A 647 -5.37 8.48 5.25
N ALA A 648 -6.40 8.61 4.42
CA ALA A 648 -6.40 9.52 3.29
C ALA A 648 -6.30 10.99 3.73
N GLU A 649 -7.07 11.38 4.75
CA GLU A 649 -7.06 12.75 5.28
C GLU A 649 -5.70 13.06 5.96
N LEU A 650 -5.15 12.15 6.77
CA LEU A 650 -3.80 12.30 7.33
C LEU A 650 -2.70 12.31 6.27
N SER A 651 -2.83 11.55 5.18
CA SER A 651 -1.85 11.53 4.09
C SER A 651 -1.79 12.85 3.33
N LEU A 652 -2.92 13.54 3.16
CA LEU A 652 -2.95 14.89 2.58
C LEU A 652 -2.22 15.90 3.48
N SER A 653 -2.32 15.73 4.80
CA SER A 653 -1.66 16.57 5.80
C SER A 653 -0.14 16.35 5.83
N LEU A 654 0.29 15.10 6.00
CA LEU A 654 1.71 14.74 6.15
C LEU A 654 2.55 14.96 4.89
N ASN A 655 1.94 14.87 3.69
CA ASN A 655 2.62 15.19 2.43
C ASN A 655 2.54 16.67 2.01
N HIS A 656 1.86 17.54 2.77
CA HIS A 656 1.62 18.92 2.34
C HIS A 656 2.93 19.70 2.12
N VAL A 657 3.94 19.44 2.95
CA VAL A 657 5.30 19.99 2.82
C VAL A 657 6.33 18.87 2.98
N PRO A 658 7.38 18.81 2.15
CA PRO A 658 8.44 17.80 2.30
C PRO A 658 9.31 18.10 3.53
N ASN A 659 9.56 19.38 3.81
CA ASN A 659 10.20 19.90 5.02
C ASN A 659 9.87 21.39 5.18
N PHE A 660 10.13 21.93 6.36
CA PHE A 660 10.05 23.36 6.70
C PHE A 660 11.03 23.69 7.82
N THR A 661 11.23 24.99 8.13
CA THR A 661 12.19 25.45 9.14
C THR A 661 11.51 26.06 10.36
N VAL A 662 12.03 25.74 11.55
CA VAL A 662 11.62 26.34 12.85
C VAL A 662 12.89 26.74 13.59
N PHE A 663 13.12 28.04 13.82
CA PHE A 663 14.35 28.57 14.46
C PHE A 663 15.63 27.91 13.90
N GLU A 664 15.87 28.03 12.60
CA GLU A 664 16.98 27.41 11.83
C GLU A 664 17.07 25.87 11.82
N HIS A 665 16.14 25.15 12.48
CA HIS A 665 16.08 23.68 12.41
C HIS A 665 15.16 23.23 11.28
N THR A 666 15.66 22.41 10.36
CA THR A 666 14.86 21.77 9.31
C THR A 666 14.10 20.57 9.86
N VAL A 667 12.78 20.55 9.65
CA VAL A 667 11.86 19.52 10.15
C VAL A 667 11.19 18.80 8.97
N THR A 668 11.21 17.47 8.98
CA THR A 668 10.73 16.60 7.89
C THR A 668 9.59 15.69 8.39
N PRO A 669 8.30 15.98 8.10
CA PRO A 669 7.16 15.22 8.63
C PRO A 669 7.19 13.71 8.32
N ALA A 670 7.69 13.33 7.14
CA ALA A 670 7.72 11.94 6.68
C ALA A 670 8.59 11.02 7.57
N GLU A 671 9.70 11.52 8.14
CA GLU A 671 10.62 10.72 8.96
C GLU A 671 10.00 10.34 10.32
N TYR A 672 9.13 11.20 10.89
CA TYR A 672 8.37 10.87 12.09
C TYR A 672 7.45 9.66 11.86
N LEU A 673 6.73 9.64 10.72
CA LEU A 673 5.90 8.48 10.37
C LEU A 673 6.75 7.25 10.04
N SER A 674 7.86 7.42 9.33
CA SER A 674 8.81 6.33 9.02
C SER A 674 9.29 5.60 10.28
N SER A 675 9.81 6.34 11.27
CA SER A 675 10.32 5.78 12.54
C SER A 675 9.24 5.11 13.38
N GLN A 676 8.05 5.72 13.49
CA GLN A 676 6.89 5.11 14.16
C GLN A 676 6.43 3.83 13.45
N LEU A 677 6.44 3.81 12.12
CA LEU A 677 6.03 2.66 11.31
C LEU A 677 7.03 1.50 11.39
N GLU A 678 8.34 1.75 11.34
CA GLU A 678 9.38 0.74 11.60
C GLU A 678 9.19 0.11 12.99
N THR A 679 9.06 0.95 14.03
CA THR A 679 8.91 0.50 15.42
C THR A 679 7.65 -0.35 15.65
N ARG A 680 6.51 0.04 15.05
CA ARG A 680 5.27 -0.74 15.16
C ARG A 680 5.28 -2.00 14.31
N PHE A 681 5.83 -1.95 13.10
CA PHE A 681 5.88 -3.11 12.21
C PHE A 681 6.72 -4.24 12.82
N THR A 682 7.90 -3.94 13.37
CA THR A 682 8.72 -4.92 14.12
C THR A 682 7.92 -5.62 15.22
N LYS A 683 7.15 -4.87 16.02
CA LYS A 683 6.31 -5.43 17.09
C LYS A 683 5.14 -6.25 16.57
N ALA A 684 4.50 -5.83 15.48
CA ALA A 684 3.41 -6.57 14.84
C ALA A 684 3.88 -7.92 14.29
N ILE A 685 5.08 -8.00 13.70
CA ILE A 685 5.65 -9.26 13.19
C ILE A 685 5.88 -10.26 14.32
N VAL A 686 6.49 -9.82 15.43
CA VAL A 686 6.70 -10.69 16.60
C VAL A 686 5.36 -11.10 17.23
N ALA A 687 4.37 -10.20 17.27
CA ALA A 687 3.03 -10.51 17.77
C ALA A 687 2.28 -11.55 16.89
N MET A 688 2.45 -11.54 15.57
CA MET A 688 1.85 -12.53 14.68
C MET A 688 2.30 -13.97 14.96
N ALA A 689 3.50 -14.16 15.55
CA ALA A 689 3.96 -15.49 15.97
C ALA A 689 3.21 -16.05 17.21
N GLY A 690 2.48 -15.22 17.96
CA GLY A 690 1.65 -15.64 19.09
C GLY A 690 2.40 -16.40 20.21
N TYR A 691 3.72 -16.26 20.30
CA TYR A 691 4.56 -17.16 21.10
C TYR A 691 4.30 -17.03 22.61
N SER A 692 3.97 -18.15 23.24
CA SER A 692 3.77 -18.26 24.69
C SER A 692 4.72 -19.32 25.27
N GLN A 693 5.75 -18.86 25.98
CA GLN A 693 6.70 -19.74 26.66
C GLN A 693 6.02 -20.61 27.74
N ALA A 694 4.90 -20.16 28.32
CA ALA A 694 4.20 -20.87 29.39
C ALA A 694 3.33 -22.04 28.89
N THR A 695 2.79 -21.95 27.66
CA THR A 695 1.96 -23.00 27.05
C THR A 695 2.67 -23.77 25.92
N GLN A 696 3.89 -23.34 25.55
CA GLN A 696 4.64 -23.78 24.37
C GLN A 696 3.86 -23.62 23.05
N GLU A 697 2.95 -22.65 22.98
CA GLU A 697 2.18 -22.33 21.78
C GLU A 697 2.94 -21.35 20.89
N VAL A 698 2.84 -21.54 19.57
CA VAL A 698 3.34 -20.63 18.53
C VAL A 698 2.44 -20.77 17.29
N ALA A 699 2.25 -19.69 16.54
CA ALA A 699 1.55 -19.74 15.25
C ALA A 699 2.40 -20.48 14.20
N ARG A 700 1.74 -21.13 13.23
CA ARG A 700 2.43 -21.90 12.19
C ARG A 700 3.16 -20.97 11.21
N PRO A 701 4.38 -21.32 10.76
CA PRO A 701 5.13 -20.53 9.78
C PRO A 701 4.30 -20.09 8.56
N SER A 702 3.45 -20.96 8.00
CA SER A 702 2.60 -20.62 6.86
C SER A 702 1.54 -19.56 7.17
N GLU A 703 1.00 -19.54 8.39
CA GLU A 703 -0.02 -18.57 8.83
C GLU A 703 0.60 -17.21 9.13
N VAL A 704 1.79 -17.20 9.76
CA VAL A 704 2.59 -15.98 9.98
C VAL A 704 3.06 -15.40 8.64
N LEU A 705 3.47 -16.24 7.68
CA LEU A 705 3.86 -15.80 6.34
C LEU A 705 2.70 -15.17 5.56
N VAL A 706 1.48 -15.76 5.64
CA VAL A 706 0.29 -15.17 5.00
C VAL A 706 -0.09 -13.83 5.66
N GLY A 707 -0.01 -13.72 6.99
CA GLY A 707 -0.20 -12.44 7.69
C GLY A 707 0.84 -11.38 7.30
N LEU A 708 2.12 -11.77 7.28
CA LEU A 708 3.21 -10.92 6.87
C LEU A 708 3.07 -10.44 5.42
N GLY A 709 2.67 -11.33 4.51
CA GLY A 709 2.38 -11.01 3.11
C GLY A 709 1.25 -9.99 2.96
N ALA A 710 0.19 -10.08 3.79
CA ALA A 710 -0.89 -9.10 3.82
C ALA A 710 -0.40 -7.71 4.29
N TYR A 711 0.36 -7.67 5.40
CA TYR A 711 0.99 -6.44 5.91
C TYR A 711 1.91 -5.81 4.86
N VAL A 712 2.85 -6.59 4.31
CA VAL A 712 3.82 -6.13 3.29
C VAL A 712 3.11 -5.60 2.04
N THR A 713 2.09 -6.29 1.54
CA THR A 713 1.33 -5.86 0.35
C THR A 713 0.61 -4.53 0.60
N PHE A 714 -0.05 -4.38 1.75
CA PHE A 714 -0.73 -3.14 2.10
C PHE A 714 0.26 -1.98 2.29
N LEU A 715 1.33 -2.18 3.07
CA LEU A 715 2.39 -1.17 3.28
C LEU A 715 3.08 -0.75 1.98
N GLN A 716 3.33 -1.67 1.04
CA GLN A 716 3.83 -1.33 -0.29
C GLN A 716 2.83 -0.47 -1.07
N SER A 717 1.53 -0.81 -1.01
CA SER A 717 0.48 -0.03 -1.69
C SER A 717 0.40 1.42 -1.19
N LEU A 718 0.70 1.67 0.09
CA LEU A 718 0.64 3.01 0.70
C LEU A 718 1.82 3.93 0.37
N GLY A 719 2.94 3.43 -0.16
CA GLY A 719 4.15 4.24 -0.37
C GLY A 719 3.91 5.48 -1.24
N HIS A 720 3.11 5.34 -2.30
CA HIS A 720 2.72 6.45 -3.18
C HIS A 720 1.74 7.46 -2.54
N LEU A 721 0.98 7.03 -1.53
CA LEU A 721 0.00 7.86 -0.82
C LEU A 721 0.67 8.67 0.30
N LEU A 722 1.72 8.13 0.92
CA LEU A 722 2.39 8.69 2.11
C LEU A 722 3.76 9.33 1.83
N GLY A 723 4.25 9.29 0.59
CA GLY A 723 5.57 9.83 0.23
C GLY A 723 6.77 9.06 0.82
N LEU A 724 6.54 7.86 1.36
CA LEU A 724 7.52 7.05 2.07
C LEU A 724 8.21 6.02 1.15
N ASP A 725 9.52 5.81 1.32
CA ASP A 725 10.18 4.58 0.85
C ASP A 725 9.79 3.42 1.79
N THR A 726 8.56 2.93 1.64
CA THR A 726 8.07 1.74 2.37
C THR A 726 8.90 0.50 2.02
N GLY A 727 9.59 0.50 0.88
CA GLY A 727 10.58 -0.52 0.55
C GLY A 727 11.77 -0.54 1.52
N ARG A 728 12.30 0.63 1.92
CA ARG A 728 13.38 0.74 2.92
C ARG A 728 12.91 0.26 4.29
N ILE A 729 11.75 0.74 4.73
CA ILE A 729 11.10 0.33 6.00
C ILE A 729 10.96 -1.20 6.05
N ILE A 730 10.35 -1.79 5.02
CA ILE A 730 10.11 -3.24 4.96
C ILE A 730 11.43 -4.02 4.90
N ARG A 731 12.41 -3.61 4.08
CA ARG A 731 13.72 -4.27 4.01
C ARG A 731 14.48 -4.20 5.35
N GLY A 732 14.44 -3.05 6.02
CA GLY A 732 15.12 -2.83 7.29
C GLY A 732 14.54 -3.66 8.45
N VAL A 733 13.21 -3.72 8.54
CA VAL A 733 12.50 -4.50 9.56
C VAL A 733 12.61 -6.01 9.30
N LEU A 734 12.38 -6.47 8.07
CA LEU A 734 12.47 -7.90 7.73
C LEU A 734 13.88 -8.45 7.92
N LEU A 735 14.93 -7.69 7.54
CA LEU A 735 16.30 -8.13 7.72
C LEU A 735 16.66 -8.33 9.21
N GLN A 736 16.15 -7.48 10.10
CA GLN A 736 16.35 -7.65 11.55
C GLN A 736 15.71 -8.96 12.07
N GLN A 737 14.54 -9.35 11.56
CA GLN A 737 13.86 -10.59 11.98
C GLN A 737 14.63 -11.87 11.59
N THR A 738 15.57 -11.79 10.64
CA THR A 738 16.49 -12.89 10.29
C THR A 738 17.68 -13.05 11.26
N GLN A 739 17.89 -12.09 12.17
CA GLN A 739 18.93 -12.13 13.19
C GLN A 739 18.36 -12.64 14.53
N PRO A 740 19.17 -13.14 15.48
CA PRO A 740 18.66 -13.63 16.77
C PRO A 740 18.08 -12.53 17.68
N ARG A 741 18.46 -11.27 17.45
CA ARG A 741 17.93 -10.08 18.12
C ARG A 741 17.77 -8.93 17.14
N ASP A 742 16.81 -8.05 17.39
CA ASP A 742 16.62 -6.82 16.63
C ASP A 742 17.56 -5.68 17.09
N ALA A 743 17.42 -4.49 16.52
CA ALA A 743 18.23 -3.32 16.88
C ALA A 743 17.96 -2.77 18.30
N ALA A 744 16.84 -3.14 18.95
CA ALA A 744 16.58 -2.83 20.36
C ALA A 744 17.15 -3.91 21.31
N GLY A 745 17.55 -5.07 20.77
CA GLY A 745 18.02 -6.21 21.54
C GLY A 745 16.93 -7.22 21.90
N GLU A 746 15.71 -7.05 21.38
CA GLU A 746 14.55 -7.92 21.64
C GLU A 746 14.59 -9.21 20.80
N GLN A 747 13.78 -10.20 21.18
CA GLN A 747 13.71 -11.48 20.47
C GLN A 747 12.94 -11.38 19.15
N THR A 748 13.44 -12.06 18.13
CA THR A 748 12.89 -12.09 16.76
C THR A 748 12.18 -13.41 16.45
N LEU A 749 11.50 -13.48 15.31
CA LEU A 749 10.99 -14.74 14.73
C LEU A 749 12.07 -15.84 14.68
N THR A 750 13.31 -15.49 14.32
CA THR A 750 14.45 -16.42 14.25
C THR A 750 14.68 -17.13 15.59
N THR A 751 14.76 -16.39 16.69
CA THR A 751 14.98 -16.98 18.02
C THR A 751 13.73 -17.66 18.56
N ILE A 752 12.53 -17.11 18.33
CA ILE A 752 11.26 -17.70 18.75
C ILE A 752 11.08 -19.10 18.15
N TYR A 753 11.17 -19.23 16.81
CA TYR A 753 11.03 -20.53 16.16
C TYR A 753 12.18 -21.47 16.49
N THR A 754 13.43 -21.00 16.56
CA THR A 754 14.57 -21.86 16.93
C THR A 754 14.38 -22.48 18.31
N ASN A 755 13.98 -21.68 19.31
CA ASN A 755 13.70 -22.18 20.65
C ASN A 755 12.52 -23.16 20.66
N TRP A 756 11.43 -22.86 19.93
CA TRP A 756 10.25 -23.72 19.88
C TRP A 756 10.54 -25.09 19.22
N TYR A 757 11.23 -25.13 18.08
CA TYR A 757 11.57 -26.41 17.43
C TYR A 757 12.47 -27.30 18.28
N LEU A 758 13.35 -26.72 19.09
CA LEU A 758 14.21 -27.45 20.03
C LEU A 758 13.44 -27.93 21.26
N GLU A 759 12.79 -27.02 21.99
CA GLU A 759 12.20 -27.28 23.32
C GLU A 759 10.76 -27.81 23.28
N ALA A 760 10.05 -27.74 22.15
CA ALA A 760 8.76 -28.39 21.96
C ALA A 760 8.89 -29.60 21.01
N LEU A 761 9.16 -29.38 19.72
CA LEU A 761 9.06 -30.46 18.71
C LEU A 761 10.13 -31.54 18.88
N LEU A 762 11.41 -31.19 18.87
CA LEU A 762 12.50 -32.18 18.95
C LEU A 762 12.61 -32.80 20.36
N ARG A 763 12.29 -32.03 21.40
CA ARG A 763 12.17 -32.56 22.77
C ARG A 763 11.11 -33.66 22.86
N GLN A 764 9.91 -33.44 22.33
CA GLN A 764 8.84 -34.45 22.32
C GLN A 764 9.11 -35.63 21.36
N ALA A 765 9.91 -35.43 20.30
CA ALA A 765 10.43 -36.52 19.48
C ALA A 765 11.37 -37.45 20.30
N SER A 766 12.33 -36.88 21.01
CA SER A 766 13.26 -37.64 21.87
C SER A 766 12.58 -38.35 23.06
N MET A 767 11.37 -37.89 23.44
CA MET A 767 10.51 -38.54 24.43
C MET A 767 9.63 -39.66 23.84
N GLY A 768 9.67 -39.86 22.51
CA GLY A 768 8.90 -40.88 21.80
C GLY A 768 7.40 -40.56 21.66
N ALA A 769 7.01 -39.29 21.78
CA ALA A 769 5.65 -38.80 21.52
C ALA A 769 5.45 -38.30 20.08
N ILE A 770 6.55 -37.96 19.40
CA ILE A 770 6.57 -37.54 17.99
C ILE A 770 7.49 -38.47 17.20
N VAL A 771 7.04 -38.91 16.02
CA VAL A 771 7.75 -39.85 15.14
C VAL A 771 8.01 -39.20 13.78
N LEU A 772 9.19 -39.43 13.20
CA LEU A 772 9.45 -39.03 11.81
C LEU A 772 8.73 -40.00 10.86
N ALA A 773 8.00 -39.46 9.88
CA ALA A 773 7.30 -40.22 8.85
C ALA A 773 7.85 -39.88 7.45
N PRO A 774 8.91 -40.56 6.97
CA PRO A 774 9.50 -40.34 5.65
C PRO A 774 8.49 -40.35 4.49
N ALA A 775 7.44 -41.18 4.55
CA ALA A 775 6.36 -41.22 3.55
C ALA A 775 5.58 -39.90 3.42
N LEU A 776 5.51 -39.11 4.49
CA LEU A 776 4.81 -37.83 4.58
C LEU A 776 5.77 -36.63 4.53
N GLN A 777 7.09 -36.88 4.57
CA GLN A 777 8.14 -35.85 4.66
C GLN A 777 7.91 -34.85 5.81
N ALA A 778 7.45 -35.36 6.95
CA ALA A 778 7.11 -34.58 8.15
C ALA A 778 7.35 -35.41 9.43
N PHE A 779 7.40 -34.74 10.59
CA PHE A 779 7.19 -35.39 11.88
C PHE A 779 5.69 -35.48 12.18
N THR A 780 5.24 -36.54 12.85
CA THR A 780 3.84 -36.80 13.21
C THR A 780 3.69 -37.09 14.69
N THR A 781 2.63 -36.56 15.31
CA THR A 781 2.28 -36.86 16.71
C THR A 781 1.74 -38.29 16.81
N VAL A 782 2.20 -39.07 17.79
CA VAL A 782 1.70 -40.42 18.08
C VAL A 782 0.59 -40.32 19.14
N PRO A 783 -0.66 -40.76 18.86
CA PRO A 783 -1.74 -40.63 19.81
C PRO A 783 -1.54 -41.55 21.03
N ARG A 784 -1.45 -40.95 22.22
CA ARG A 784 -1.20 -41.59 23.52
C ARG A 784 -1.79 -40.74 24.65
N GLU A 785 -2.05 -41.34 25.81
CA GLU A 785 -2.43 -40.54 26.99
C GLU A 785 -1.30 -39.56 27.35
N GLY A 786 -1.60 -38.25 27.33
CA GLY A 786 -0.60 -37.18 27.43
C GLY A 786 -0.10 -36.63 26.09
N GLU A 787 -0.96 -36.54 25.07
CA GLU A 787 -0.64 -35.94 23.76
C GLU A 787 -0.05 -34.51 23.91
N PRO A 788 0.93 -34.11 23.09
CA PRO A 788 1.34 -32.72 22.99
C PRO A 788 0.18 -31.84 22.47
N SER A 789 0.15 -30.58 22.88
CA SER A 789 -0.90 -29.60 22.52
C SER A 789 -0.97 -29.25 21.02
N PHE A 790 -0.07 -29.79 20.19
CA PHE A 790 0.06 -29.48 18.77
C PHE A 790 0.24 -30.74 17.90
N SER A 791 -0.23 -30.65 16.66
CA SER A 791 0.03 -31.63 15.60
C SER A 791 1.41 -31.37 14.99
N ALA A 792 2.38 -32.26 15.21
CA ALA A 792 3.76 -32.07 14.73
C ALA A 792 3.86 -31.90 13.20
N ALA A 793 2.91 -32.48 12.45
CA ALA A 793 2.87 -32.40 10.99
C ALA A 793 2.56 -30.97 10.52
N GLU A 794 1.74 -30.24 11.28
CA GLU A 794 1.34 -28.86 10.98
C GLU A 794 2.45 -27.82 11.30
N PHE A 795 3.65 -28.27 11.66
CA PHE A 795 4.83 -27.43 11.86
C PHE A 795 6.09 -27.96 11.16
N SER A 796 6.03 -29.13 10.50
CA SER A 796 7.23 -29.82 10.00
C SER A 796 7.11 -30.50 8.64
N ASP A 797 5.98 -30.33 7.93
CA ASP A 797 5.89 -30.74 6.53
C ASP A 797 6.73 -29.82 5.61
N VAL A 798 6.79 -30.20 4.33
CA VAL A 798 7.50 -29.45 3.29
C VAL A 798 6.95 -28.02 3.13
N SER A 799 5.66 -27.80 3.37
CA SER A 799 5.01 -26.48 3.28
C SER A 799 5.49 -25.55 4.39
N GLU A 800 5.46 -26.01 5.65
CA GLU A 800 5.90 -25.24 6.81
C GLU A 800 7.43 -25.02 6.82
N MET A 801 8.22 -25.99 6.35
CA MET A 801 9.68 -25.84 6.21
C MET A 801 10.07 -24.80 5.14
N ARG A 802 9.28 -24.65 4.07
CA ARG A 802 9.42 -23.53 3.11
C ARG A 802 9.00 -22.21 3.73
N ALA A 803 7.85 -22.16 4.38
CA ALA A 803 7.34 -20.92 4.97
C ALA A 803 8.26 -20.39 6.07
N LEU A 804 8.83 -21.27 6.90
CA LEU A 804 9.87 -20.94 7.87
C LEU A 804 11.12 -20.36 7.17
N ALA A 805 11.57 -20.96 6.07
CA ALA A 805 12.72 -20.47 5.32
C ALA A 805 12.50 -19.08 4.70
N GLU A 806 11.28 -18.80 4.24
CA GLU A 806 10.89 -17.49 3.71
C GLU A 806 10.81 -16.43 4.82
N LEU A 807 10.31 -16.79 6.00
CA LEU A 807 10.23 -15.90 7.17
C LEU A 807 11.59 -15.52 7.77
N ILE A 808 12.48 -16.51 8.03
CA ILE A 808 13.73 -16.28 8.76
C ILE A 808 14.96 -16.16 7.85
N GLY A 809 14.81 -16.49 6.57
CA GLY A 809 15.84 -16.38 5.53
C GLY A 809 17.07 -17.26 5.76
N PRO A 810 18.12 -17.11 4.93
CA PRO A 810 19.37 -17.85 5.08
C PRO A 810 20.10 -17.58 6.41
N TYR A 811 19.99 -16.37 6.97
CA TYR A 811 20.62 -16.03 8.24
C TYR A 811 19.95 -16.74 9.43
N GLY A 812 18.61 -16.70 9.51
CA GLY A 812 17.87 -17.38 10.56
C GLY A 812 17.94 -18.90 10.42
N MET A 813 17.90 -19.42 9.18
CA MET A 813 18.10 -20.85 8.93
C MET A 813 19.52 -21.32 9.27
N LYS A 814 20.55 -20.46 9.09
CA LYS A 814 21.89 -20.74 9.61
C LYS A 814 21.89 -20.77 11.14
N PHE A 815 21.26 -19.80 11.80
CA PHE A 815 21.18 -19.79 13.28
C PHE A 815 20.49 -21.05 13.82
N LEU A 816 19.35 -21.45 13.24
CA LEU A 816 18.68 -22.71 13.54
C LEU A 816 19.63 -23.91 13.30
N SER A 817 20.30 -23.96 12.15
CA SER A 817 21.31 -24.96 11.80
C SER A 817 22.39 -25.11 12.89
N ASP A 818 22.95 -23.98 13.35
CA ASP A 818 24.11 -23.97 14.24
C ASP A 818 23.70 -24.40 15.66
N ASN A 819 22.52 -24.00 16.13
CA ASN A 819 21.95 -24.51 17.39
C ASN A 819 21.67 -26.03 17.31
N LEU A 820 21.10 -26.53 16.21
CA LEU A 820 20.89 -27.97 16.01
C LEU A 820 22.23 -28.75 16.07
N MET A 821 23.32 -28.19 15.53
CA MET A 821 24.66 -28.82 15.60
C MET A 821 25.28 -28.74 17.01
N TRP A 822 24.99 -27.71 17.80
CA TRP A 822 25.37 -27.67 19.21
C TRP A 822 24.74 -28.82 20.00
N HIS A 823 23.44 -29.08 19.81
CA HIS A 823 22.77 -30.22 20.45
C HIS A 823 23.32 -31.59 19.97
N VAL A 824 23.65 -31.75 18.69
CA VAL A 824 24.32 -32.97 18.19
C VAL A 824 25.70 -33.15 18.84
N SER A 825 26.52 -32.10 18.92
CA SER A 825 27.83 -32.16 19.56
C SER A 825 27.75 -32.53 21.05
N SER A 826 26.75 -32.01 21.76
CA SER A 826 26.45 -32.40 23.14
C SER A 826 26.17 -33.90 23.27
N GLN A 827 25.34 -34.47 22.38
CA GLN A 827 25.08 -35.92 22.36
C GLN A 827 26.33 -36.74 21.97
N VAL A 828 27.17 -36.25 21.05
CA VAL A 828 28.43 -36.92 20.66
C VAL A 828 29.46 -36.90 21.81
N ALA A 829 29.56 -35.81 22.57
CA ALA A 829 30.41 -35.74 23.75
C ALA A 829 29.99 -36.76 24.83
N GLU A 830 28.69 -36.97 25.01
CA GLU A 830 28.15 -38.00 25.91
C GLU A 830 28.38 -39.42 25.37
N LEU A 831 28.29 -39.64 24.05
CA LEU A 831 28.65 -40.91 23.43
C LEU A 831 30.13 -41.25 23.58
N LYS A 832 31.05 -40.27 23.49
CA LYS A 832 32.48 -40.46 23.78
C LYS A 832 32.71 -41.00 25.20
N LYS A 833 31.94 -40.54 26.20
CA LYS A 833 32.03 -41.05 27.59
C LYS A 833 31.65 -42.53 27.68
N LEU A 834 30.50 -42.92 27.10
CA LEU A 834 30.04 -44.32 27.08
C LEU A 834 31.03 -45.25 26.37
N VAL A 835 31.70 -44.79 25.30
CA VAL A 835 32.76 -45.53 24.62
C VAL A 835 34.00 -45.69 25.52
N ASN A 836 34.41 -44.66 26.26
CA ASN A 836 35.53 -44.73 27.19
C ASN A 836 35.25 -45.69 28.36
N GLU A 837 34.04 -45.67 28.92
CA GLU A 837 33.59 -46.62 29.96
C GLU A 837 33.66 -48.09 29.51
N ASN A 838 33.50 -48.35 28.21
CA ASN A 838 33.47 -49.70 27.63
C ASN A 838 34.74 -50.05 26.82
N MET A 839 35.78 -49.21 26.85
CA MET A 839 36.86 -49.22 25.85
C MET A 839 37.57 -50.58 25.70
N ASP A 840 37.92 -51.27 26.79
CA ASP A 840 38.61 -52.56 26.70
C ASP A 840 37.73 -53.67 26.10
N THR A 841 36.45 -53.68 26.45
CA THR A 841 35.46 -54.62 25.89
C THR A 841 35.25 -54.35 24.40
N LEU A 842 35.19 -53.08 23.98
CA LEU A 842 35.04 -52.68 22.58
C LEU A 842 36.29 -52.98 21.74
N VAL A 843 37.49 -52.80 22.28
CA VAL A 843 38.75 -53.23 21.62
C VAL A 843 38.78 -54.75 21.44
N GLN A 844 38.38 -55.51 22.46
CA GLN A 844 38.27 -56.97 22.37
C GLN A 844 37.26 -57.38 21.29
N LEU A 845 36.05 -56.81 21.30
CA LEU A 845 35.00 -57.07 20.29
C LEU A 845 35.43 -56.75 18.86
N ARG A 846 36.12 -55.62 18.63
CA ARG A 846 36.67 -55.26 17.31
C ARG A 846 37.65 -56.32 16.79
N SER A 847 38.49 -56.87 17.68
CA SER A 847 39.46 -57.92 17.34
C SER A 847 38.86 -59.33 17.20
N SER A 848 37.67 -59.57 17.75
CA SER A 848 36.99 -60.88 17.78
C SER A 848 35.84 -60.99 16.77
N SER A 849 35.71 -60.07 15.82
CA SER A 849 34.59 -59.96 14.87
C SER A 849 34.29 -61.23 14.07
N CYS A 850 35.29 -62.09 13.84
CA CYS A 850 35.14 -63.39 13.16
C CYS A 850 34.98 -64.60 14.10
N LYS A 851 34.74 -64.39 15.40
CA LYS A 851 34.72 -65.44 16.44
C LYS A 851 33.42 -65.38 17.26
N PRO A 852 32.33 -66.06 16.82
CA PRO A 852 31.00 -65.88 17.43
C PRO A 852 30.95 -66.25 18.91
N GLU A 853 31.64 -67.31 19.34
CA GLU A 853 31.72 -67.71 20.76
C GLU A 853 32.35 -66.62 21.65
N GLN A 854 33.38 -65.93 21.14
CA GLN A 854 34.03 -64.84 21.87
C GLN A 854 33.16 -63.57 21.88
N MET A 855 32.46 -63.27 20.79
CA MET A 855 31.48 -62.18 20.78
C MET A 855 30.33 -62.44 21.76
N ALA A 856 29.77 -63.65 21.80
CA ALA A 856 28.71 -64.03 22.72
C ALA A 856 29.11 -63.92 24.21
N ALA A 857 30.39 -64.15 24.53
CA ALA A 857 30.92 -63.95 25.89
C ALA A 857 31.24 -62.48 26.23
N LEU A 858 31.47 -61.63 25.22
CA LEU A 858 31.82 -60.21 25.38
C LEU A 858 30.62 -59.27 25.37
N LEU A 859 29.58 -59.57 24.57
CA LEU A 859 28.37 -58.75 24.47
C LEU A 859 27.70 -58.45 25.83
N PRO A 860 27.53 -59.42 26.77
CA PRO A 860 26.93 -59.14 28.08
C PRO A 860 27.78 -58.29 29.02
N ARG A 861 29.04 -57.96 28.64
CA ARG A 861 29.94 -57.09 29.41
C ARG A 861 29.82 -55.61 29.04
N LEU A 862 29.01 -55.26 28.03
CA LEU A 862 28.77 -53.88 27.64
C LEU A 862 27.73 -53.22 28.56
N THR A 863 28.06 -52.06 29.12
CA THR A 863 27.13 -51.24 29.90
C THR A 863 26.41 -50.22 29.02
N SER A 864 25.17 -49.86 29.36
CA SER A 864 24.47 -48.72 28.75
C SER A 864 24.32 -48.71 27.22
N ALA A 865 24.33 -49.88 26.57
CA ALA A 865 24.14 -50.02 25.12
C ALA A 865 22.83 -49.38 24.62
N ASP A 866 21.74 -49.48 25.38
CA ASP A 866 20.47 -48.80 25.09
C ASP A 866 20.60 -47.28 25.05
N ASN A 867 21.50 -46.70 25.85
CA ASN A 867 21.75 -45.26 25.87
C ASN A 867 22.59 -44.82 24.66
N VAL A 868 23.51 -45.66 24.17
CA VAL A 868 24.22 -45.43 22.91
C VAL A 868 23.24 -45.37 21.75
N LEU A 869 22.32 -46.34 21.68
CA LEU A 869 21.27 -46.38 20.65
C LEU A 869 20.34 -45.16 20.74
N LYS A 870 19.79 -44.85 21.93
CA LYS A 870 18.91 -43.68 22.13
C LYS A 870 19.57 -42.37 21.74
N ARG A 871 20.83 -42.12 22.16
CA ARG A 871 21.55 -40.88 21.80
C ARG A 871 21.84 -40.79 20.30
N MET A 872 22.16 -41.90 19.65
CA MET A 872 22.31 -41.92 18.18
C MET A 872 20.97 -41.72 17.46
N THR A 873 19.84 -42.21 17.98
CA THR A 873 18.51 -41.91 17.43
C THR A 873 18.21 -40.42 17.51
N ILE A 874 18.44 -39.79 18.68
CA ILE A 874 18.25 -38.34 18.89
C ILE A 874 19.12 -37.51 17.93
N ILE A 875 20.38 -37.89 17.73
CA ILE A 875 21.25 -37.25 16.72
C ILE A 875 20.64 -37.39 15.32
N GLY A 876 20.09 -38.56 14.99
CA GLY A 876 19.42 -38.81 13.71
C GLY A 876 18.12 -38.03 13.50
N GLU A 877 17.33 -37.82 14.56
CA GLU A 877 16.13 -36.98 14.57
C GLU A 877 16.51 -35.53 14.25
N ILE A 878 17.49 -34.98 14.99
CA ILE A 878 18.00 -33.62 14.79
C ILE A 878 18.58 -33.44 13.37
N LEU A 879 19.39 -34.38 12.89
CA LEU A 879 19.92 -34.37 11.52
C LEU A 879 18.82 -34.54 10.45
N SER A 880 17.70 -35.18 10.79
CA SER A 880 16.57 -35.31 9.86
C SER A 880 15.72 -34.05 9.80
N PHE A 881 15.44 -33.41 10.93
CA PHE A 881 14.83 -32.09 10.97
C PHE A 881 15.69 -31.06 10.22
N ARG A 882 17.00 -31.02 10.49
CA ARG A 882 17.98 -30.19 9.76
C ARG A 882 17.89 -30.37 8.24
N ALA A 883 17.82 -31.61 7.77
CA ALA A 883 17.74 -31.91 6.34
C ALA A 883 16.41 -31.42 5.70
N MET A 884 15.29 -31.47 6.44
CA MET A 884 14.01 -30.93 5.96
C MET A 884 14.00 -29.40 5.93
N ALA A 885 14.55 -28.75 6.97
CA ALA A 885 14.75 -27.29 6.99
C ALA A 885 15.70 -26.81 5.88
N GLN A 886 16.79 -27.54 5.61
CA GLN A 886 17.70 -27.27 4.48
C GLN A 886 17.03 -27.46 3.12
N GLN A 887 16.19 -28.48 2.94
CA GLN A 887 15.43 -28.66 1.69
C GLN A 887 14.39 -27.54 1.49
N GLY A 888 13.68 -27.13 2.55
CA GLY A 888 12.78 -25.97 2.51
C GLY A 888 13.51 -24.68 2.13
N LEU A 889 14.67 -24.41 2.75
CA LEU A 889 15.53 -23.29 2.39
C LEU A 889 16.01 -23.37 0.94
N ARG A 890 16.43 -24.54 0.47
CA ARG A 890 16.90 -24.76 -0.90
C ARG A 890 15.82 -24.47 -1.93
N GLU A 891 14.58 -24.86 -1.66
CA GLU A 891 13.45 -24.65 -2.58
C GLU A 891 13.04 -23.17 -2.64
N VAL A 892 13.21 -22.40 -1.56
CA VAL A 892 13.08 -20.93 -1.58
C VAL A 892 14.28 -20.28 -2.30
N THR A 893 15.51 -20.61 -1.89
CA THR A 893 16.72 -19.90 -2.36
C THR A 893 17.12 -20.20 -3.80
N LEU A 894 16.85 -21.40 -4.35
CA LEU A 894 17.10 -21.70 -5.76
C LEU A 894 16.17 -20.96 -6.74
N SER A 895 15.11 -20.30 -6.24
CA SER A 895 14.35 -19.33 -7.04
C SER A 895 15.02 -17.95 -7.14
N ILE A 896 16.11 -17.72 -6.38
CA ILE A 896 16.70 -16.40 -6.13
C ILE A 896 18.22 -16.34 -6.42
N PHE A 897 19.08 -17.23 -5.89
CA PHE A 897 20.54 -17.23 -6.13
C PHE A 897 21.25 -18.59 -5.96
N GLU A 898 22.43 -18.76 -6.57
CA GLU A 898 23.29 -19.95 -6.47
C GLU A 898 24.44 -19.77 -5.46
N LEU A 899 24.39 -20.42 -4.28
CA LEU A 899 25.54 -20.51 -3.36
C LEU A 899 25.42 -21.71 -2.39
N ALA A 900 26.20 -22.78 -2.62
CA ALA A 900 25.89 -24.14 -2.18
C ALA A 900 25.34 -24.33 -0.74
N SER A 901 26.19 -24.28 0.29
CA SER A 901 25.77 -24.64 1.66
C SER A 901 24.83 -23.61 2.31
N ALA A 902 24.94 -22.34 1.93
CA ALA A 902 24.06 -21.26 2.41
C ALA A 902 22.67 -21.28 1.73
N ALA A 903 22.57 -21.86 0.53
CA ALA A 903 21.32 -22.11 -0.21
C ALA A 903 20.81 -23.57 -0.04
N GLY A 904 21.14 -24.21 1.09
CA GLY A 904 20.60 -25.52 1.47
C GLY A 904 20.97 -26.69 0.56
N ILE A 905 22.02 -26.60 -0.28
CA ILE A 905 22.45 -27.74 -1.10
C ILE A 905 23.06 -28.82 -0.18
N PRO A 906 22.58 -30.08 -0.25
CA PRO A 906 23.10 -31.16 0.60
C PRO A 906 24.57 -31.47 0.25
N CYS A 907 25.40 -31.60 1.27
CA CYS A 907 26.81 -32.01 1.17
C CYS A 907 26.99 -33.42 1.73
N GLU A 908 27.83 -34.25 1.09
CA GLU A 908 28.15 -35.61 1.57
C GLU A 908 28.87 -35.61 2.94
N ILE A 909 29.59 -34.52 3.22
CA ILE A 909 30.20 -34.21 4.51
C ILE A 909 29.61 -32.85 4.94
N ASP A 910 28.93 -32.80 6.09
CA ASP A 910 28.31 -31.55 6.58
C ASP A 910 29.38 -30.64 7.23
N PRO A 911 29.66 -29.44 6.66
CA PRO A 911 30.73 -28.58 7.18
C PRO A 911 30.45 -28.01 8.57
N ALA A 912 29.19 -27.80 8.94
CA ALA A 912 28.84 -27.30 10.27
C ALA A 912 29.05 -28.40 11.31
N LEU A 913 28.65 -29.64 11.01
CA LEU A 913 28.90 -30.78 11.90
C LEU A 913 30.41 -31.02 12.07
N VAL A 914 31.21 -30.96 11.00
CA VAL A 914 32.68 -31.02 11.06
C VAL A 914 33.23 -29.91 11.96
N ASN A 915 32.81 -28.66 11.79
CA ASN A 915 33.32 -27.53 12.56
C ASN A 915 33.01 -27.66 14.06
N VAL A 916 31.76 -28.01 14.43
CA VAL A 916 31.40 -28.13 15.85
C VAL A 916 32.12 -29.33 16.48
N LEU A 917 32.19 -30.49 15.80
CA LEU A 917 32.95 -31.65 16.31
C LEU A 917 34.47 -31.44 16.35
N ALA A 918 35.02 -30.57 15.50
CA ALA A 918 36.42 -30.13 15.57
C ALA A 918 36.69 -29.20 16.77
N SER A 919 35.71 -28.38 17.16
CA SER A 919 35.80 -27.50 18.34
C SER A 919 35.57 -28.24 19.67
N SER A 920 34.78 -29.32 19.68
CA SER A 920 34.49 -30.11 20.88
C SER A 920 35.60 -31.11 21.24
N LYS A 921 36.87 -30.68 21.14
CA LYS A 921 38.03 -31.45 21.61
C LYS A 921 38.20 -31.24 23.11
N THR A 922 38.48 -32.33 23.83
CA THR A 922 38.80 -32.27 25.26
C THR A 922 40.27 -31.88 25.44
N ASP A 923 40.52 -30.81 26.18
CA ASP A 923 41.89 -30.39 26.51
C ASP A 923 42.64 -31.52 27.22
N GLY A 924 43.68 -32.04 26.56
CA GLY A 924 44.57 -33.09 27.09
C GLY A 924 44.43 -34.49 26.47
N SER A 925 43.42 -34.79 25.64
CA SER A 925 43.38 -36.08 24.94
C SER A 925 44.29 -36.11 23.70
N SER A 926 44.99 -37.22 23.46
CA SER A 926 45.82 -37.33 22.25
C SER A 926 44.97 -37.52 20.98
N PRO A 927 45.43 -37.07 19.81
CA PRO A 927 44.68 -37.22 18.55
C PRO A 927 44.51 -38.68 18.12
N GLU A 928 45.35 -39.60 18.62
CA GLU A 928 45.22 -41.05 18.36
C GLU A 928 44.18 -41.70 19.29
N GLU A 929 44.09 -41.29 20.55
CA GLU A 929 43.02 -41.74 21.46
C GLU A 929 41.65 -41.23 20.99
N ASP A 930 41.54 -39.96 20.59
CA ASP A 930 40.28 -39.38 20.15
C ASP A 930 39.78 -40.05 18.84
N TYR A 931 40.71 -40.41 17.94
CA TYR A 931 40.45 -41.25 16.77
C TYR A 931 40.08 -42.70 17.14
N LYS A 932 40.76 -43.31 18.11
CA LYS A 932 40.42 -44.65 18.64
C LYS A 932 38.99 -44.66 19.17
N VAL A 933 38.58 -43.63 19.92
CA VAL A 933 37.20 -43.45 20.40
C VAL A 933 36.21 -43.33 19.23
N ALA A 934 36.54 -42.57 18.17
CA ALA A 934 35.69 -42.50 16.98
C ALA A 934 35.51 -43.86 16.27
N CYS A 935 36.55 -44.69 16.18
CA CYS A 935 36.41 -46.06 15.67
C CYS A 935 35.57 -46.95 16.60
N LEU A 936 35.82 -46.89 17.92
CA LEU A 936 35.13 -47.74 18.90
C LEU A 936 33.65 -47.35 19.08
N LEU A 937 33.26 -46.11 18.80
CA LEU A 937 31.86 -45.70 18.71
C LEU A 937 31.10 -46.50 17.64
N LEU A 938 31.68 -46.69 16.45
CA LEU A 938 31.06 -47.51 15.40
C LEU A 938 30.98 -48.98 15.78
N VAL A 939 32.02 -49.51 16.42
CA VAL A 939 32.00 -50.87 16.99
C VAL A 939 30.82 -51.00 17.97
N PHE A 940 30.66 -50.04 18.89
CA PHE A 940 29.62 -50.06 19.91
C PHE A 940 28.21 -49.98 19.31
N VAL A 941 27.97 -49.07 18.35
CA VAL A 941 26.66 -48.96 17.68
C VAL A 941 26.34 -50.26 16.93
N ALA A 942 27.28 -50.80 16.14
CA ALA A 942 27.09 -52.00 15.33
C ALA A 942 26.71 -53.24 16.17
N VAL A 943 27.42 -53.48 17.28
CA VAL A 943 27.13 -54.64 18.16
C VAL A 943 25.88 -54.44 19.03
N SER A 944 25.38 -53.19 19.15
CA SER A 944 24.17 -52.88 19.91
C SER A 944 22.88 -53.02 19.08
N LEU A 945 22.94 -52.91 17.74
CA LEU A 945 21.75 -53.00 16.87
C LEU A 945 20.83 -54.21 17.15
N PRO A 946 21.32 -55.43 17.46
CA PRO A 946 20.45 -56.56 17.78
C PRO A 946 19.50 -56.34 18.98
N LEU A 947 19.85 -55.46 19.94
CA LEU A 947 19.01 -55.17 21.11
C LEU A 947 17.65 -54.58 20.70
N LEU A 948 17.64 -53.79 19.62
CA LEU A 948 16.43 -53.15 19.08
C LEU A 948 15.36 -54.16 18.68
N ALA A 949 15.72 -55.41 18.35
CA ALA A 949 14.76 -56.45 17.97
C ALA A 949 13.86 -56.90 19.12
N SER A 950 14.21 -56.59 20.37
CA SER A 950 13.40 -56.87 21.56
C SER A 950 12.42 -55.75 21.92
N ASP A 951 12.69 -54.50 21.50
CA ASP A 951 11.81 -53.35 21.74
C ASP A 951 10.52 -53.47 20.90
N PRO A 952 9.33 -53.50 21.51
CA PRO A 952 8.05 -53.58 20.79
C PRO A 952 7.78 -52.41 19.84
N ALA A 953 8.44 -51.26 19.99
CA ALA A 953 8.28 -50.10 19.12
C ALA A 953 9.12 -50.19 17.83
N SER A 954 10.12 -51.08 17.77
CA SER A 954 11.01 -51.31 16.60
C SER A 954 10.35 -52.07 15.45
N ILE A 955 9.05 -51.86 15.22
CA ILE A 955 8.31 -52.45 14.10
C ILE A 955 8.34 -51.47 12.93
N TYR A 956 8.69 -51.96 11.73
CA TYR A 956 8.60 -51.15 10.52
C TYR A 956 7.12 -50.93 10.13
N ASN A 957 6.72 -49.67 9.97
CA ASN A 957 5.39 -49.30 9.48
C ASN A 957 5.49 -48.74 8.06
N THR A 958 4.82 -49.41 7.11
CA THR A 958 4.75 -49.04 5.69
C THR A 958 3.91 -47.81 5.40
N GLU A 959 3.06 -47.36 6.33
CA GLU A 959 2.26 -46.14 6.16
C GLU A 959 3.07 -44.87 6.45
N THR A 960 3.98 -44.92 7.42
CA THR A 960 4.93 -43.84 7.72
C THR A 960 6.24 -43.97 6.94
N ASP A 961 6.54 -45.17 6.41
CA ASP A 961 7.83 -45.60 5.86
C ASP A 961 8.98 -45.43 6.88
N GLY A 962 8.77 -45.97 8.08
CA GLY A 962 9.62 -45.73 9.25
C GLY A 962 9.32 -46.66 10.43
N TYR A 963 9.69 -46.25 11.65
CA TYR A 963 9.53 -47.04 12.88
C TYR A 963 8.99 -46.16 14.01
N ASN A 964 8.19 -46.74 14.92
CA ASN A 964 7.47 -46.02 15.99
C ASN A 964 8.38 -45.50 17.13
N ASN A 965 9.68 -45.78 17.08
CA ASN A 965 10.74 -45.31 17.98
C ASN A 965 11.88 -44.61 17.21
N ASN A 966 11.59 -44.07 16.03
CA ASN A 966 12.51 -43.29 15.18
C ASN A 966 13.81 -43.98 14.74
N ILE A 967 14.02 -45.30 14.98
CA ILE A 967 15.33 -45.94 14.72
C ILE A 967 15.80 -45.91 13.25
N HIS A 968 14.93 -45.65 12.26
CA HIS A 968 15.35 -45.33 10.88
C HIS A 968 16.30 -44.11 10.83
N CYS A 969 16.15 -43.15 11.75
CA CYS A 969 17.03 -42.01 11.90
C CYS A 969 18.48 -42.40 12.25
N LEU A 970 18.72 -43.59 12.84
CA LEU A 970 20.07 -44.10 13.09
C LEU A 970 20.90 -44.16 11.81
N ALA A 971 20.30 -44.48 10.67
CA ALA A 971 21.03 -44.54 9.40
C ALA A 971 21.69 -43.20 9.07
N LYS A 972 20.94 -42.08 9.20
CA LYS A 972 21.48 -40.73 9.00
C LYS A 972 22.51 -40.36 10.08
N ALA A 973 22.25 -40.72 11.34
CA ALA A 973 23.19 -40.48 12.44
C ALA A 973 24.54 -41.17 12.19
N ILE A 974 24.53 -42.47 11.88
CA ILE A 974 25.73 -43.28 11.61
C ILE A 974 26.53 -42.66 10.45
N ILE A 975 25.88 -42.36 9.32
CA ILE A 975 26.57 -41.84 8.12
C ILE A 975 27.20 -40.47 8.41
N HIS A 976 26.42 -39.49 8.88
CA HIS A 976 26.92 -38.12 9.02
C HIS A 976 27.88 -37.94 10.20
N VAL A 977 27.69 -38.64 11.33
CA VAL A 977 28.64 -38.61 12.45
C VAL A 977 29.96 -39.30 12.06
N SER A 978 29.91 -40.42 11.33
CA SER A 978 31.13 -41.05 10.77
C SER A 978 31.86 -40.10 9.83
N ALA A 979 31.13 -39.52 8.86
CA ALA A 979 31.71 -38.63 7.87
C ALA A 979 32.40 -37.43 8.54
N ALA A 980 31.74 -36.80 9.53
CA ALA A 980 32.32 -35.68 10.25
C ALA A 980 33.53 -36.07 11.10
N LEU A 981 33.44 -37.13 11.94
CA LEU A 981 34.55 -37.57 12.79
C LEU A 981 35.78 -37.98 11.96
N PHE A 982 35.62 -38.81 10.93
CA PHE A 982 36.78 -39.25 10.13
C PHE A 982 37.33 -38.13 9.23
N THR A 983 36.53 -37.13 8.86
CA THR A 983 37.05 -35.88 8.27
C THR A 983 37.91 -35.10 9.27
N VAL A 984 37.46 -34.92 10.52
CA VAL A 984 38.22 -34.24 11.59
C VAL A 984 39.55 -34.94 11.90
N HIS A 985 39.61 -36.27 11.79
CA HIS A 985 40.84 -37.05 11.97
C HIS A 985 41.66 -37.29 10.67
N ASN A 986 41.21 -36.72 9.53
CA ASN A 986 41.80 -36.92 8.20
C ASN A 986 42.00 -38.41 7.82
N LYS A 987 40.90 -39.17 7.84
CA LYS A 987 40.84 -40.61 7.56
C LYS A 987 39.79 -40.93 6.49
N ASN A 988 39.96 -42.05 5.79
CA ASN A 988 38.98 -42.53 4.82
C ASN A 988 37.66 -42.93 5.54
N ILE A 989 36.54 -42.36 5.10
CA ILE A 989 35.20 -42.58 5.68
C ILE A 989 34.63 -43.94 5.22
N GLU A 990 34.78 -44.27 3.94
CA GLU A 990 34.29 -45.50 3.31
C GLU A 990 34.86 -46.76 3.98
N THR A 991 36.15 -46.77 4.34
CA THR A 991 36.75 -47.92 5.04
C THR A 991 36.12 -48.19 6.41
N HIS A 992 35.78 -47.12 7.15
CA HIS A 992 35.16 -47.23 8.47
C HIS A 992 33.67 -47.59 8.39
N LEU A 993 32.95 -47.07 7.38
CA LEU A 993 31.56 -47.50 7.13
C LEU A 993 31.48 -48.95 6.64
N LYS A 994 32.46 -49.44 5.87
CA LYS A 994 32.57 -50.86 5.50
C LYS A 994 32.86 -51.77 6.71
N GLU A 995 33.73 -51.34 7.62
CA GLU A 995 33.98 -52.06 8.88
C GLU A 995 32.72 -52.10 9.77
N PHE A 996 32.01 -50.98 9.90
CA PHE A 996 30.71 -50.91 10.58
C PHE A 996 29.70 -51.88 9.97
N LEU A 997 29.52 -51.85 8.64
CA LEU A 997 28.57 -52.72 7.95
C LEU A 997 28.90 -54.21 8.15
N LEU A 998 30.18 -54.59 8.07
CA LEU A 998 30.60 -55.97 8.33
C LEU A 998 30.23 -56.41 9.75
N LEU A 999 30.54 -55.60 10.76
CA LEU A 999 30.30 -55.94 12.16
C LEU A 999 28.79 -55.96 12.50
N ALA A 1000 28.03 -55.03 11.95
CA ALA A 1000 26.58 -54.95 12.09
C ALA A 1000 25.88 -56.14 11.40
N SER A 1001 26.27 -56.48 10.17
CA SER A 1001 25.77 -57.66 9.45
C SER A 1001 26.07 -58.95 10.22
N VAL A 1002 27.29 -59.14 10.74
CA VAL A 1002 27.64 -60.32 11.56
C VAL A 1002 26.77 -60.39 12.83
N SER A 1003 26.57 -59.26 13.51
CA SER A 1003 25.76 -59.20 14.74
C SER A 1003 24.28 -59.49 14.49
N LEU A 1004 23.72 -59.03 13.36
CA LEU A 1004 22.33 -59.30 12.96
C LEU A 1004 22.14 -60.72 12.37
N LEU A 1005 23.17 -61.29 11.73
CA LEU A 1005 23.16 -62.71 11.30
C LEU A 1005 23.24 -63.67 12.50
N GLN A 1006 23.94 -63.29 13.57
CA GLN A 1006 23.91 -64.03 14.86
C GLN A 1006 22.52 -63.97 15.50
N LEU A 1007 21.85 -62.82 15.52
CA LEU A 1007 20.42 -62.71 15.88
C LEU A 1007 19.51 -63.53 14.95
N GLY A 1008 19.94 -63.79 13.72
CA GLY A 1008 19.32 -64.75 12.80
C GLY A 1008 19.23 -66.19 13.31
N GLN A 1009 20.08 -66.56 14.27
CA GLN A 1009 20.18 -67.89 14.89
C GLN A 1009 19.59 -67.95 16.32
N GLU A 1010 19.21 -66.80 16.90
CA GLU A 1010 18.63 -66.72 18.24
C GLU A 1010 17.27 -67.43 18.29
N THR A 1011 17.05 -68.25 19.33
CA THR A 1011 15.84 -69.07 19.47
C THR A 1011 14.81 -68.45 20.41
N ASP A 1012 15.21 -67.46 21.21
CA ASP A 1012 14.30 -66.68 22.05
C ASP A 1012 13.42 -65.74 21.20
N LYS A 1013 12.11 -66.04 21.18
CA LYS A 1013 11.07 -65.26 20.48
C LYS A 1013 10.89 -63.85 21.03
N LEU A 1014 11.32 -63.54 22.25
CA LEU A 1014 11.29 -62.19 22.80
C LEU A 1014 12.46 -61.34 22.29
N ARG A 1015 13.67 -61.90 22.22
CA ARG A 1015 14.85 -61.23 21.65
C ARG A 1015 14.79 -61.07 20.14
N ALA A 1016 14.34 -62.11 19.43
CA ALA A 1016 14.21 -62.08 17.97
C ALA A 1016 12.89 -61.45 17.46
N ARG A 1017 12.04 -60.90 18.36
CA ARG A 1017 10.65 -60.50 18.08
C ARG A 1017 10.49 -59.66 16.81
N ASN A 1018 11.28 -58.59 16.69
CA ASN A 1018 11.21 -57.63 15.58
C ASN A 1018 12.43 -57.75 14.64
N ARG A 1019 13.15 -58.88 14.64
CA ARG A 1019 14.39 -59.10 13.87
C ARG A 1019 14.30 -58.64 12.42
N ASP A 1020 13.25 -59.07 11.72
CA ASP A 1020 13.11 -58.80 10.28
C ASP A 1020 12.85 -57.31 9.99
N SER A 1021 12.30 -56.55 10.96
CA SER A 1021 12.25 -55.08 10.89
C SER A 1021 13.63 -54.45 11.11
N ILE A 1022 14.46 -54.97 12.02
CA ILE A 1022 15.83 -54.45 12.22
C ILE A 1022 16.72 -54.72 10.99
N CYS A 1023 16.52 -55.83 10.27
CA CYS A 1023 17.22 -56.10 9.02
C CYS A 1023 17.00 -55.02 7.95
N LEU A 1024 15.84 -54.34 7.94
CA LEU A 1024 15.59 -53.21 7.02
C LEU A 1024 16.45 -51.98 7.35
N LEU A 1025 16.86 -51.80 8.60
CA LEU A 1025 17.74 -50.68 8.99
C LEU A 1025 19.09 -50.72 8.27
N MET A 1026 19.60 -51.93 7.99
CA MET A 1026 20.83 -52.11 7.20
C MET A 1026 20.66 -51.68 5.74
N GLN A 1027 19.46 -51.81 5.16
CA GLN A 1027 19.14 -51.30 3.83
C GLN A 1027 19.05 -49.76 3.83
N LEU A 1028 18.56 -49.15 4.92
CA LEU A 1028 18.56 -47.69 5.08
C LEU A 1028 19.98 -47.12 5.23
N VAL A 1029 20.87 -47.82 5.96
CA VAL A 1029 22.30 -47.44 6.08
C VAL A 1029 23.02 -47.55 4.72
N SER A 1030 22.78 -48.61 3.95
CA SER A 1030 23.45 -48.77 2.64
C SER A 1030 22.88 -47.84 1.56
N ALA A 1031 21.56 -47.60 1.55
CA ALA A 1031 20.92 -46.70 0.59
C ALA A 1031 21.18 -45.21 0.87
N GLY A 1032 21.31 -44.81 2.15
CA GLY A 1032 21.64 -43.44 2.53
C GLY A 1032 23.10 -43.05 2.24
N GLY A 1033 23.99 -44.02 2.06
CA GLY A 1033 25.42 -43.80 1.88
C GLY A 1033 25.85 -43.63 0.43
N GLY A 1034 25.82 -42.40 -0.11
CA GLY A 1034 26.52 -42.09 -1.37
C GLY A 1034 28.00 -42.50 -1.33
N LEU A 1035 28.62 -42.29 -0.17
CA LEU A 1035 29.99 -42.70 0.20
C LEU A 1035 30.23 -44.23 0.23
N LEU A 1036 29.19 -45.07 0.12
CA LEU A 1036 29.30 -46.53 0.08
C LEU A 1036 29.20 -47.11 -1.34
N GLY A 1037 28.82 -46.31 -2.34
CA GLY A 1037 28.90 -46.67 -3.76
C GLY A 1037 27.92 -47.75 -4.26
N TRP A 1038 26.93 -48.16 -3.46
CA TRP A 1038 26.00 -49.27 -3.77
C TRP A 1038 24.64 -48.83 -4.36
N GLY A 1039 24.46 -47.55 -4.68
CA GLY A 1039 23.24 -47.02 -5.32
C GLY A 1039 23.37 -46.82 -6.84
N PRO A 1040 22.30 -47.05 -7.64
CA PRO A 1040 22.29 -46.73 -9.07
C PRO A 1040 22.32 -45.21 -9.30
N ARG A 1041 23.12 -44.75 -10.26
CA ARG A 1041 23.36 -43.31 -10.54
C ARG A 1041 22.24 -42.63 -11.34
N THR A 1042 21.01 -42.59 -10.84
CA THR A 1042 19.91 -41.76 -11.39
C THR A 1042 18.85 -41.42 -10.34
N HIS A 1043 18.33 -40.20 -10.38
CA HIS A 1043 17.11 -39.83 -9.64
C HIS A 1043 15.87 -40.51 -10.26
N SER A 1044 15.38 -41.56 -9.61
CA SER A 1044 14.07 -42.17 -9.89
C SER A 1044 13.52 -42.81 -8.60
N PRO A 1045 12.21 -42.70 -8.30
CA PRO A 1045 11.65 -43.32 -7.11
C PRO A 1045 11.69 -44.85 -7.20
N PRO A 1046 11.75 -45.58 -6.07
CA PRO A 1046 11.75 -47.04 -6.07
C PRO A 1046 10.42 -47.59 -6.61
N PRO A 1047 10.43 -48.72 -7.34
CA PRO A 1047 9.21 -49.35 -7.82
C PRO A 1047 8.39 -49.90 -6.65
N ARG A 1048 7.07 -49.69 -6.67
CA ARG A 1048 6.14 -50.31 -5.71
C ARG A 1048 6.12 -51.82 -5.89
N ILE A 1049 6.78 -52.56 -5.01
CA ILE A 1049 6.73 -54.03 -4.99
C ILE A 1049 5.38 -54.45 -4.39
N GLY A 1050 4.42 -54.80 -5.26
CA GLY A 1050 3.20 -55.46 -4.85
C GLY A 1050 3.46 -56.91 -4.47
N ILE A 1051 3.06 -57.33 -3.27
CA ILE A 1051 3.22 -58.72 -2.81
C ILE A 1051 2.16 -59.61 -3.48
N GLN A 1052 2.51 -60.19 -4.62
CA GLN A 1052 1.95 -61.47 -5.09
C GLN A 1052 3.12 -62.42 -5.38
N GLY A 1053 2.97 -63.67 -4.93
CA GLY A 1053 4.12 -64.50 -4.61
C GLY A 1053 4.84 -65.13 -5.82
N ALA A 1054 6.16 -65.03 -5.82
CA ALA A 1054 7.05 -65.95 -6.51
C ALA A 1054 8.30 -66.24 -5.64
N GLU A 1055 8.73 -67.49 -5.73
CA GLU A 1055 9.93 -68.21 -5.28
C GLU A 1055 11.15 -67.47 -4.66
N ARG A 1056 11.89 -68.20 -3.82
CA ARG A 1056 13.06 -67.72 -3.07
C ARG A 1056 14.29 -67.42 -3.95
N PRO A 1057 14.88 -66.22 -3.87
CA PRO A 1057 16.32 -65.99 -4.09
C PRO A 1057 17.04 -66.01 -2.74
N GLY A 1058 17.99 -66.93 -2.54
CA GLY A 1058 18.68 -67.10 -1.26
C GLY A 1058 19.79 -66.07 -0.99
N CYS A 1059 20.16 -65.93 0.28
CA CYS A 1059 21.20 -65.03 0.80
C CYS A 1059 22.53 -65.11 0.00
N LYS A 1060 22.83 -64.09 -0.81
CA LYS A 1060 24.08 -63.99 -1.61
C LYS A 1060 24.62 -62.56 -1.79
N ALA A 1061 24.13 -61.58 -1.01
CA ALA A 1061 24.54 -60.18 -1.09
C ALA A 1061 24.59 -59.47 0.29
N ILE A 1062 24.82 -60.26 1.36
CA ILE A 1062 25.18 -59.83 2.72
C ILE A 1062 26.27 -60.79 3.19
#